data_AF-A0A2A2IRY3-F1
#
_entry.id   AF-A0A2A2IRY3-F1
#
_cell.length_a   1.000
_cell.length_b   1.000
_cell.length_c   1.000
_cell.angle_alpha   90.00
_cell.angle_beta   90.00
_cell.angle_gamma   90.00
#
_symmetry.space_group_name_H-M   'P 1'
#
loop_
_entity.id
_entity.type
_entity.pdbx_description
1 polymer ?
#
loop_
_entity_poly.entity_id
_entity_poly.type
_entity_poly.pdbx_seq_one_letter_code
_entity_poly.pdbx_strand_id
1 'polypeptide(L)'
;MIGHILDNRYKILEEVGTGGMAVVYKAQDILLDRIVAVKILLAKYGDDHDFVVRFRQEAQAAAKLSHPNIVNIYDVGYDENVHYIVMEYVRGETLKEYIEKHGHLPINTSIQITFDIGEALENAHKNGIVHCDIKPHNILVTETGRIKVADFGIARAINSSATNKDDHAVLGSVHYFSPEQASGGPVDERTDIYSLGVVMYEMMTGVVPFEGETAISVALQHVQDDIPLPTKYNRRIPRLVEQCILKAMAKNPDDRFQSIAEMMSELRLSQGFVNTNKGAMPIIKNNFATQKIPPLKSPEEEQKKNIFSRMLDSISSHSKKSIIIGMLGVFVVAFMWAFFSFGNFWSTQDITVPDVTGKQVEIAKEILSKEHLNVSVNEIESDEVPVGEVITQTPSGGAVVKENRTIYLTVSKGNQGSEVLMPDLRDLTLDEAKKKLSEIGLTIGSVHYAESEKYENGKIISQSPASPRKVAKGSSVDVIICRKAEKKNDAKNGQDAPTVSGMTLDTAMKTLENAGYIVGNVTNLDASKDNALAKVVKQSPRSGNVVDLTVEYGAAAAVPDGSANNQEPAGTPHYGTVNISVPSGASSQHVQIVVTDDNGTRVVYDKNQSGGDSITKNISGVGKTRVKVYINNSLVQDQYI
;
A
#
# COMPACT_ATOMS: atom_id res chain seq x y z
N MET A 1 33.71 -6.05 -8.82
CA MET A 1 33.58 -4.59 -8.97
C MET A 1 34.86 -3.83 -8.67
N ILE A 2 35.68 -4.19 -7.68
CA ILE A 2 36.92 -3.45 -7.37
C ILE A 2 37.84 -3.34 -8.61
N GLY A 3 38.35 -2.13 -8.87
CA GLY A 3 39.22 -1.82 -10.02
C GLY A 3 38.48 -1.57 -11.33
N HIS A 4 37.18 -1.87 -11.39
CA HIS A 4 36.32 -1.59 -12.55
C HIS A 4 36.06 -0.09 -12.70
N ILE A 5 35.79 0.36 -13.93
CA ILE A 5 35.51 1.76 -14.25
C ILE A 5 34.13 1.85 -14.88
N LEU A 6 33.16 2.41 -14.15
CA LEU A 6 31.80 2.62 -14.65
C LEU A 6 31.71 3.88 -15.50
N ASP A 7 31.02 3.78 -16.63
CA ASP A 7 30.82 4.84 -17.63
C ASP A 7 32.12 5.56 -18.03
N ASN A 8 33.24 4.81 -18.05
CA ASN A 8 34.59 5.33 -18.27
C ASN A 8 34.95 6.53 -17.37
N ARG A 9 34.33 6.65 -16.19
CA ARG A 9 34.46 7.81 -15.30
C ARG A 9 34.68 7.45 -13.84
N TYR A 10 33.94 6.48 -13.31
CA TYR A 10 33.95 6.18 -11.88
C TYR A 10 34.75 4.90 -11.63
N LYS A 11 36.01 5.06 -11.19
CA LYS A 11 36.89 3.94 -10.87
C LYS A 11 36.60 3.43 -9.46
N ILE A 12 36.09 2.21 -9.34
CA ILE A 12 35.78 1.57 -8.06
C ILE A 12 37.07 1.22 -7.31
N LEU A 13 37.19 1.66 -6.06
CA LEU A 13 38.39 1.51 -5.23
C LEU A 13 38.24 0.43 -4.16
N GLU A 14 37.22 0.54 -3.31
CA GLU A 14 36.99 -0.35 -2.18
C GLU A 14 35.49 -0.43 -1.85
N GLU A 15 35.07 -1.54 -1.23
CA GLU A 15 33.73 -1.68 -0.69
C GLU A 15 33.63 -0.95 0.66
N VAL A 16 32.57 -0.17 0.85
CA VAL A 16 32.33 0.60 2.09
C VAL A 16 31.27 -0.08 2.95
N GLY A 17 30.27 -0.70 2.32
CA GLY A 17 29.25 -1.43 3.04
C GLY A 17 28.27 -2.13 2.10
N THR A 18 27.61 -3.16 2.61
CA THR A 18 26.59 -3.93 1.90
C THR A 18 25.25 -3.77 2.61
N GLY A 19 24.21 -3.39 1.85
CA GLY A 19 22.82 -3.36 2.30
C GLY A 19 21.98 -4.46 1.63
N GLY A 20 20.70 -4.58 2.02
CA GLY A 20 19.82 -5.63 1.49
C GLY A 20 19.56 -5.55 -0.02
N MET A 21 19.60 -4.34 -0.60
CA MET A 21 19.31 -4.10 -2.03
C MET A 21 20.52 -3.69 -2.87
N ALA A 22 21.56 -3.15 -2.24
CA ALA A 22 22.68 -2.53 -2.94
C ALA A 22 23.97 -2.63 -2.14
N VAL A 23 25.10 -2.56 -2.83
CA VAL A 23 26.44 -2.47 -2.25
C VAL A 23 26.98 -1.07 -2.51
N VAL A 24 27.54 -0.43 -1.49
CA VAL A 24 28.14 0.89 -1.58
C VAL A 24 29.65 0.74 -1.68
N TYR A 25 30.23 1.30 -2.74
CA TYR A 25 31.66 1.36 -2.95
C TYR A 25 32.17 2.79 -2.86
N LYS A 26 33.42 2.95 -2.46
CA LYS A 26 34.17 4.18 -2.68
C LYS A 26 34.78 4.13 -4.07
N ALA A 27 34.67 5.22 -4.80
CA ALA A 27 35.20 5.36 -6.15
C ALA A 27 35.92 6.69 -6.33
N GLN A 28 36.77 6.76 -7.36
CA GLN A 28 37.33 8.02 -7.85
C GLN A 28 36.58 8.43 -9.11
N ASP A 29 35.97 9.62 -9.10
CA ASP A 29 35.53 10.31 -10.31
C ASP A 29 36.78 10.85 -11.00
N ILE A 30 37.24 10.14 -12.03
CA ILE A 30 38.51 10.45 -12.71
C ILE A 30 38.44 11.74 -13.53
N LEU A 31 37.23 12.20 -13.88
CA LEU A 31 37.03 13.41 -14.67
C LEU A 31 37.14 14.67 -13.79
N LEU A 32 36.55 14.63 -12.60
CA LEU A 32 36.56 15.74 -11.65
C LEU A 32 37.64 15.62 -10.56
N ASP A 33 38.42 14.53 -10.60
CA ASP A 33 39.44 14.16 -9.61
C ASP A 33 38.98 14.28 -8.15
N ARG A 34 37.88 13.59 -7.84
CA ARG A 34 37.31 13.57 -6.48
C ARG A 34 36.88 12.18 -6.05
N ILE A 35 36.88 11.94 -4.75
CA ILE A 35 36.35 10.71 -4.16
C ILE A 35 34.83 10.82 -4.04
N VAL A 36 34.14 9.78 -4.48
CA VAL A 36 32.67 9.66 -4.44
C VAL A 36 32.28 8.29 -3.88
N ALA A 37 31.04 8.19 -3.40
CA ALA A 37 30.42 6.91 -3.08
C ALA A 37 29.54 6.48 -4.26
N VAL A 38 29.59 5.21 -4.61
CA VAL A 38 28.81 4.61 -5.69
C VAL A 38 27.98 3.47 -5.11
N LYS A 39 26.67 3.68 -5.04
CA LYS A 39 25.70 2.68 -4.60
C LYS A 39 25.27 1.86 -5.82
N ILE A 40 25.59 0.59 -5.82
CA ILE A 40 25.37 -0.34 -6.93
C ILE A 40 24.26 -1.32 -6.55
N LEU A 41 23.23 -1.41 -7.39
CA LEU A 41 22.12 -2.35 -7.20
C LEU A 41 22.60 -3.80 -7.33
N LEU A 42 22.18 -4.68 -6.42
CA LEU A 42 22.53 -6.10 -6.48
C LEU A 42 21.91 -6.77 -7.73
N ALA A 43 22.65 -7.67 -8.37
CA ALA A 43 22.23 -8.35 -9.61
C ALA A 43 20.86 -9.04 -9.51
N LYS A 44 20.49 -9.55 -8.32
CA LYS A 44 19.18 -10.19 -8.07
C LYS A 44 17.97 -9.26 -8.28
N TYR A 45 18.20 -7.94 -8.29
CA TYR A 45 17.18 -6.91 -8.57
C TYR A 45 17.39 -6.21 -9.91
N GLY A 46 18.48 -6.50 -10.63
CA GLY A 46 18.85 -5.79 -11.87
C GLY A 46 17.89 -6.04 -13.04
N ASP A 47 17.27 -7.22 -13.07
CA ASP A 47 16.34 -7.63 -14.13
C ASP A 47 14.86 -7.30 -13.81
N ASP A 48 14.57 -6.85 -12.58
CA ASP A 48 13.23 -6.44 -12.16
C ASP A 48 12.97 -4.99 -12.58
N HIS A 49 12.16 -4.83 -13.64
CA HIS A 49 11.85 -3.52 -14.21
C HIS A 49 11.22 -2.56 -13.18
N ASP A 50 10.33 -3.05 -12.32
CA ASP A 50 9.67 -2.22 -11.32
C ASP A 50 10.65 -1.73 -10.26
N PHE A 51 11.59 -2.60 -9.86
CA PHE A 51 12.62 -2.24 -8.88
C PHE A 51 13.58 -1.19 -9.45
N VAL A 52 14.02 -1.36 -10.69
CA VAL A 52 14.93 -0.43 -11.38
C VAL A 52 14.29 0.95 -11.57
N VAL A 53 13.03 1.00 -12.00
CA VAL A 53 12.30 2.26 -12.18
C VAL A 53 12.21 3.01 -10.85
N ARG A 54 11.87 2.32 -9.76
CA ARG A 54 11.80 2.92 -8.41
C ARG A 54 13.17 3.42 -7.94
N PHE A 55 14.20 2.58 -8.04
CA PHE A 55 15.57 2.93 -7.66
C PHE A 55 16.04 4.24 -8.34
N ARG A 56 15.71 4.41 -9.62
CA ARG A 56 16.02 5.64 -10.36
C ARG A 56 15.15 6.83 -9.92
N GLN A 57 13.85 6.64 -9.72
CA GLN A 57 12.94 7.71 -9.28
C GLN A 57 13.32 8.25 -7.91
N GLU A 58 13.71 7.38 -6.97
CA GLU A 58 14.14 7.75 -5.62
C GLU A 58 15.42 8.59 -5.67
N ALA A 59 16.41 8.14 -6.45
CA ALA A 59 17.65 8.88 -6.66
C ALA A 59 17.41 10.26 -7.29
N GLN A 60 16.50 10.34 -8.26
CA GLN A 60 16.13 11.61 -8.91
C GLN A 60 15.39 12.57 -7.96
N ALA A 61 14.56 12.04 -7.06
CA ALA A 61 13.91 12.85 -6.04
C ALA A 61 14.94 13.42 -5.06
N ALA A 62 15.81 12.56 -4.51
CA ALA A 62 16.85 12.97 -3.57
C ALA A 62 17.92 13.89 -4.21
N ALA A 63 18.17 13.78 -5.52
CA ALA A 63 19.07 14.71 -6.24
C ALA A 63 18.57 16.16 -6.30
N LYS A 64 17.29 16.42 -6.02
CA LYS A 64 16.74 17.79 -5.90
C LYS A 64 17.14 18.46 -4.59
N LEU A 65 17.59 17.68 -3.61
CA LEU A 65 17.95 18.17 -2.30
C LEU A 65 19.42 18.62 -2.29
N SER A 66 19.65 19.80 -1.74
CA SER A 66 20.99 20.35 -1.53
C SER A 66 21.03 21.01 -0.16
N HIS A 67 21.58 20.31 0.82
CA HIS A 67 21.64 20.75 2.20
C HIS A 67 22.92 20.26 2.88
N PRO A 68 23.55 21.05 3.79
CA PRO A 68 24.75 20.62 4.52
C PRO A 68 24.60 19.29 5.25
N ASN A 69 23.41 19.03 5.80
CA ASN A 69 23.08 17.80 6.53
C ASN A 69 22.43 16.70 5.68
N ILE A 70 22.43 16.82 4.36
CA ILE A 70 21.98 15.77 3.44
C ILE A 70 23.18 15.29 2.63
N VAL A 71 23.25 13.98 2.36
CA VAL A 71 24.22 13.40 1.42
C VAL A 71 23.80 13.78 0.00
N ASN A 72 24.66 14.51 -0.70
CA ASN A 72 24.32 14.98 -2.05
C ASN A 72 24.41 13.84 -3.06
N ILE A 73 23.43 13.75 -3.96
CA ILE A 73 23.48 12.87 -5.13
C ILE A 73 24.04 13.64 -6.30
N TYR A 74 25.05 13.07 -6.96
CA TYR A 74 25.73 13.68 -8.09
C TYR A 74 25.26 13.14 -9.43
N ASP A 75 24.99 11.85 -9.52
CA ASP A 75 24.70 11.19 -10.80
C ASP A 75 23.91 9.89 -10.61
N VAL A 76 23.24 9.45 -11.66
CA VAL A 76 22.53 8.15 -11.73
C VAL A 76 22.82 7.52 -13.08
N GLY A 77 23.33 6.31 -13.08
CA GLY A 77 23.82 5.64 -14.29
C GLY A 77 23.35 4.21 -14.45
N TYR A 78 23.67 3.66 -15.62
CA TYR A 78 23.51 2.24 -15.93
C TYR A 78 24.59 1.85 -16.92
N ASP A 79 25.48 0.97 -16.49
CA ASP A 79 26.62 0.52 -17.28
C ASP A 79 26.84 -0.98 -17.04
N GLU A 80 27.22 -1.71 -18.10
CA GLU A 80 27.49 -3.16 -18.07
C GLU A 80 26.43 -4.01 -17.32
N ASN A 81 25.14 -3.70 -17.53
CA ASN A 81 24.01 -4.33 -16.87
C ASN A 81 23.90 -4.08 -15.35
N VAL A 82 24.48 -2.98 -14.88
CA VAL A 82 24.49 -2.59 -13.47
C VAL A 82 23.91 -1.19 -13.30
N HIS A 83 22.86 -1.08 -12.48
CA HIS A 83 22.31 0.21 -12.07
C HIS A 83 23.09 0.78 -10.89
N TYR A 84 23.45 2.06 -10.96
CA TYR A 84 24.22 2.69 -9.91
C TYR A 84 23.83 4.16 -9.66
N ILE A 85 24.07 4.64 -8.44
CA ILE A 85 23.89 6.02 -8.01
C ILE A 85 25.23 6.53 -7.47
N VAL A 86 25.66 7.69 -7.95
CA VAL A 86 26.87 8.37 -7.47
C VAL A 86 26.47 9.46 -6.50
N MET A 87 27.09 9.46 -5.33
CA MET A 87 26.78 10.38 -4.24
C MET A 87 28.04 10.84 -3.52
N GLU A 88 27.87 11.83 -2.65
CA GLU A 88 28.91 12.36 -1.78
C GLU A 88 29.51 11.24 -0.92
N TYR A 89 30.85 11.10 -0.96
CA TYR A 89 31.55 10.22 -0.03
C TYR A 89 31.75 10.94 1.30
N VAL A 90 31.05 10.48 2.33
CA VAL A 90 31.16 11.02 3.69
C VAL A 90 32.20 10.22 4.46
N ARG A 91 33.26 10.89 4.92
CA ARG A 91 34.27 10.31 5.81
C ARG A 91 33.80 10.35 7.26
N GLY A 92 33.65 9.19 7.87
CA GLY A 92 33.15 9.06 9.23
C GLY A 92 32.56 7.67 9.47
N GLU A 93 31.67 7.60 10.45
CA GLU A 93 30.96 6.38 10.86
C GLU A 93 29.45 6.62 10.86
N THR A 94 28.66 5.56 10.89
CA THR A 94 27.20 5.66 11.09
C THR A 94 26.89 6.08 12.52
N LEU A 95 25.73 6.69 12.75
CA LEU A 95 25.27 7.01 14.09
C LEU A 95 25.06 5.73 14.91
N LYS A 96 24.76 4.59 14.28
CA LYS A 96 24.67 3.31 14.97
C LYS A 96 26.00 2.91 15.61
N GLU A 97 27.06 2.89 14.80
CA GLU A 97 28.43 2.60 15.27
C GLU A 97 28.86 3.59 16.35
N TYR A 98 28.49 4.87 16.18
CA TYR A 98 28.77 5.91 17.15
C TYR A 98 28.06 5.68 18.49
N ILE A 99 26.80 5.26 18.49
CA ILE A 99 26.06 4.90 19.71
C ILE A 99 26.70 3.67 20.36
N GLU A 100 26.99 2.61 19.60
CA GLU A 100 27.58 1.37 20.12
C GLU A 100 28.94 1.59 20.79
N LYS A 101 29.79 2.46 20.22
CA LYS A 101 31.09 2.82 20.81
C LYS A 101 30.97 3.57 22.13
N HIS A 102 29.93 4.38 22.31
CA HIS A 102 29.75 5.24 23.49
C HIS A 102 28.72 4.69 24.50
N GLY A 103 27.99 3.63 24.13
CA GLY A 103 26.86 3.07 24.88
C GLY A 103 25.61 3.94 24.75
N HIS A 104 25.60 5.09 25.41
CA HIS A 104 24.56 6.11 25.23
C HIS A 104 25.22 7.50 25.12
N LEU A 105 24.59 8.41 24.39
CA LEU A 105 25.14 9.72 24.13
C LEU A 105 24.78 10.72 25.26
N PRO A 106 25.61 11.75 25.50
CA PRO A 106 25.23 12.86 26.37
C PRO A 106 24.00 13.58 25.83
N ILE A 107 23.06 13.95 26.71
CA ILE A 107 21.77 14.56 26.33
C ILE A 107 21.95 15.76 25.39
N ASN A 108 22.90 16.66 25.69
CA ASN A 108 23.17 17.82 24.85
C ASN A 108 23.67 17.43 23.45
N THR A 109 24.52 16.40 23.37
CA THR A 109 25.00 15.85 22.09
C THR A 109 23.85 15.23 21.30
N SER A 110 23.02 14.40 21.95
CA SER A 110 21.83 13.81 21.31
C SER A 110 20.91 14.89 20.74
N ILE A 111 20.63 15.95 21.50
CA ILE A 111 19.78 17.05 21.02
C ILE A 111 20.43 17.80 19.86
N GLN A 112 21.75 18.03 19.90
CA GLN A 112 22.45 18.68 18.79
C GLN A 112 22.36 17.85 17.50
N ILE A 113 22.57 16.54 17.60
CA ILE A 113 22.39 15.60 16.48
C ILE A 113 20.95 15.62 15.98
N THR A 114 19.97 15.66 16.89
CA THR A 114 18.55 15.78 16.52
C THR A 114 18.25 17.07 15.76
N PHE A 115 18.84 18.20 16.13
CA PHE A 115 18.69 19.45 15.36
C PHE A 115 19.23 19.30 13.95
N ASP A 116 20.44 18.75 13.78
CA ASP A 116 21.03 18.58 12.46
C ASP A 116 20.20 17.63 11.56
N ILE A 117 19.66 16.55 12.13
CA ILE A 117 18.72 15.64 11.41
C ILE A 117 17.42 16.38 11.08
N GLY A 118 16.91 17.18 12.03
CA GLY A 118 15.72 18.00 11.84
C GLY A 118 15.85 18.99 10.69
N GLU A 119 16.98 19.68 10.57
CA GLU A 119 17.22 20.62 9.46
C GLU A 119 17.24 19.89 8.10
N ALA A 120 17.80 18.68 8.04
CA ALA A 120 17.75 17.84 6.85
C ALA A 120 16.32 17.42 6.48
N LEU A 121 15.54 16.94 7.46
CA LEU A 121 14.16 16.52 7.25
C LEU A 121 13.25 17.69 6.85
N GLU A 122 13.39 18.84 7.50
CA GLU A 122 12.61 20.04 7.16
C GLU A 122 12.89 20.49 5.70
N ASN A 123 14.15 20.41 5.25
CA ASN A 123 14.50 20.71 3.87
C ASN A 123 13.85 19.72 2.88
N ALA A 124 13.84 18.43 3.20
CA ALA A 124 13.20 17.40 2.39
C ALA A 124 11.68 17.56 2.32
N HIS A 125 11.02 17.76 3.47
CA HIS A 125 9.57 17.97 3.59
C HIS A 125 9.11 19.20 2.80
N LYS A 126 9.84 20.32 2.85
CA LYS A 126 9.58 21.52 2.02
C LYS A 126 9.65 21.25 0.51
N ASN A 127 10.37 20.21 0.09
CA ASN A 127 10.46 19.77 -1.31
C ASN A 127 9.51 18.60 -1.63
N GLY A 128 8.59 18.25 -0.71
CA GLY A 128 7.60 17.18 -0.88
C GLY A 128 8.19 15.78 -0.81
N ILE A 129 9.34 15.61 -0.15
CA ILE A 129 10.03 14.33 0.00
C ILE A 129 9.96 13.89 1.46
N VAL A 130 9.31 12.76 1.72
CA VAL A 130 9.30 12.07 3.02
C VAL A 130 10.37 10.99 3.00
N HIS A 131 11.17 10.87 4.07
CA HIS A 131 12.29 9.94 4.09
C HIS A 131 11.84 8.48 4.28
N CYS A 132 10.92 8.21 5.21
CA CYS A 132 10.35 6.90 5.53
C CYS A 132 11.32 5.82 6.06
N ASP A 133 12.58 6.15 6.34
CA ASP A 133 13.61 5.19 6.80
C ASP A 133 14.66 5.88 7.66
N ILE A 134 14.20 6.74 8.56
CA ILE A 134 15.07 7.42 9.51
C ILE A 134 15.51 6.40 10.57
N LYS A 135 16.80 6.08 10.55
CA LYS A 135 17.44 5.17 11.50
C LYS A 135 18.93 5.50 11.63
N PRO A 136 19.62 5.09 12.70
CA PRO A 136 21.02 5.44 12.93
C PRO A 136 21.99 4.92 11.85
N HIS A 137 21.61 3.89 11.10
CA HIS A 137 22.39 3.36 9.98
C HIS A 137 22.42 4.31 8.76
N ASN A 138 21.36 5.10 8.57
CA ASN A 138 21.24 6.07 7.47
C ASN A 138 21.71 7.48 7.87
N ILE A 139 22.24 7.64 9.08
CA ILE A 139 22.74 8.90 9.62
C ILE A 139 24.24 8.75 9.79
N LEU A 140 25.02 9.64 9.17
CA LEU A 140 26.48 9.61 9.18
C LEU A 140 27.02 10.72 10.07
N VAL A 141 27.96 10.36 10.95
CA VAL A 141 28.72 11.28 11.80
C VAL A 141 30.09 11.46 11.15
N THR A 142 30.38 12.66 10.65
CA THR A 142 31.67 12.95 10.03
C THR A 142 32.79 13.01 11.06
N GLU A 143 34.05 12.87 10.62
CA GLU A 143 35.23 13.08 11.50
C GLU A 143 35.25 14.47 12.17
N THR A 144 34.58 15.46 11.57
CA THR A 144 34.43 16.82 12.12
C THR A 144 33.23 16.96 13.07
N GLY A 145 32.50 15.87 13.32
CA GLY A 145 31.30 15.86 14.16
C GLY A 145 30.05 16.45 13.51
N ARG A 146 30.01 16.62 12.17
CA ARG A 146 28.79 17.05 11.47
C ARG A 146 27.91 15.84 11.16
N ILE A 147 26.61 16.07 11.08
CA ILE A 147 25.65 15.02 10.76
C ILE A 147 25.20 15.13 9.30
N LYS A 148 25.16 14.00 8.60
CA LYS A 148 24.62 13.87 7.25
C LYS A 148 23.62 12.72 7.16
N VAL A 149 22.42 13.01 6.69
CA VAL A 149 21.36 12.02 6.45
C VAL A 149 21.49 11.51 5.02
N ALA A 150 21.56 10.20 4.87
CA ALA A 150 21.66 9.47 3.61
C ALA A 150 20.34 8.75 3.29
N ASP A 151 20.23 8.21 2.07
CA ASP A 151 19.15 7.29 1.68
C ASP A 151 17.70 7.87 1.77
N PHE A 152 17.55 9.16 1.44
CA PHE A 152 16.23 9.78 1.31
C PHE A 152 15.34 9.04 0.30
N GLY A 153 14.21 8.55 0.78
CA GLY A 153 13.14 8.02 -0.06
C GLY A 153 13.37 6.61 -0.60
N ILE A 154 14.35 5.85 -0.09
CA ILE A 154 14.70 4.51 -0.62
C ILE A 154 13.79 3.37 -0.09
N ALA A 155 12.84 3.68 0.80
CA ALA A 155 12.10 2.67 1.56
C ALA A 155 10.63 2.45 1.15
N ARG A 156 10.17 2.98 0.00
CA ARG A 156 8.90 2.50 -0.57
C ARG A 156 9.00 1.09 -1.16
N ALA A 157 10.20 0.51 -1.21
CA ALA A 157 10.49 -0.74 -1.91
C ALA A 157 10.25 -2.05 -1.12
N ILE A 158 9.94 -2.04 0.19
CA ILE A 158 9.91 -3.29 0.98
C ILE A 158 8.50 -3.75 1.41
N ASN A 159 7.47 -2.90 1.29
CA ASN A 159 6.11 -3.23 1.71
C ASN A 159 5.31 -4.12 0.72
N SER A 160 5.97 -4.82 -0.20
CA SER A 160 5.29 -5.75 -1.12
C SER A 160 5.86 -7.18 -1.08
N SER A 161 6.81 -7.49 -0.19
CA SER A 161 7.42 -8.83 -0.13
C SER A 161 7.84 -9.24 1.28
N ALA A 162 6.88 -9.25 2.21
CA ALA A 162 7.06 -9.86 3.54
C ALA A 162 7.08 -11.42 3.51
N THR A 163 7.35 -12.03 2.36
CA THR A 163 7.27 -13.49 2.14
C THR A 163 8.60 -14.20 1.91
N ASN A 164 9.73 -13.48 1.84
CA ASN A 164 11.05 -14.11 1.77
C ASN A 164 11.60 -14.31 3.19
N LYS A 165 11.75 -15.57 3.61
CA LYS A 165 12.17 -15.99 4.96
C LYS A 165 13.66 -15.83 5.26
N ASP A 166 14.45 -15.36 4.30
CA ASP A 166 15.87 -15.14 4.47
C ASP A 166 16.16 -13.64 4.32
N ASP A 167 16.29 -12.91 5.44
CA ASP A 167 17.23 -11.80 5.55
C ASP A 167 17.24 -11.21 6.97
N HIS A 168 18.32 -11.47 7.72
CA HIS A 168 18.66 -10.76 8.95
C HIS A 168 18.78 -9.23 8.73
N ALA A 169 18.90 -8.76 7.48
CA ALA A 169 18.93 -7.34 7.12
C ALA A 169 17.58 -6.62 7.28
N VAL A 170 16.44 -7.33 7.18
CA VAL A 170 15.11 -6.75 7.37
C VAL A 170 14.81 -6.52 8.86
N LEU A 171 15.44 -7.31 9.75
CA LEU A 171 15.26 -7.22 11.19
C LEU A 171 15.73 -5.88 11.78
N GLY A 172 16.79 -5.28 11.22
CA GLY A 172 17.36 -4.03 11.75
C GLY A 172 16.53 -2.76 11.48
N SER A 173 15.69 -2.77 10.44
CA SER A 173 14.94 -1.57 10.03
C SER A 173 13.59 -1.45 10.76
N VAL A 174 12.99 -2.56 11.18
CA VAL A 174 11.66 -2.55 11.81
C VAL A 174 11.63 -1.91 13.20
N HIS A 175 12.78 -1.81 13.88
CA HIS A 175 12.90 -1.14 15.18
C HIS A 175 12.61 0.36 15.13
N TYR A 176 12.59 0.95 13.94
CA TYR A 176 12.36 2.39 13.74
C TYR A 176 11.06 2.67 12.98
N PHE A 177 10.26 1.65 12.67
CA PHE A 177 9.01 1.81 11.93
C PHE A 177 8.01 2.63 12.71
N SER A 178 7.29 3.50 12.00
CA SER A 178 6.09 4.10 12.55
C SER A 178 4.91 3.10 12.60
N PRO A 179 3.91 3.31 13.47
CA PRO A 179 2.71 2.49 13.55
C PRO A 179 1.99 2.35 12.20
N GLU A 180 1.92 3.43 11.43
CA GLU A 180 1.32 3.45 10.10
C GLU A 180 2.15 2.66 9.08
N GLN A 181 3.49 2.68 9.16
CA GLN A 181 4.33 1.81 8.32
C GLN A 181 4.13 0.33 8.68
N ALA A 182 4.09 0.00 9.97
CA ALA A 182 3.85 -1.36 10.45
C ALA A 182 2.44 -1.89 10.10
N SER A 183 1.44 -1.00 10.04
CA SER A 183 0.05 -1.34 9.70
C SER A 183 -0.25 -1.27 8.20
N GLY A 184 0.70 -0.84 7.37
CA GLY A 184 0.50 -0.62 5.93
C GLY A 184 -0.43 0.56 5.61
N GLY A 185 -0.58 1.52 6.54
CA GLY A 185 -1.36 2.73 6.37
C GLY A 185 -0.66 3.79 5.52
N PRO A 186 -1.34 4.93 5.23
CA PRO A 186 -0.74 6.03 4.50
C PRO A 186 0.40 6.66 5.32
N VAL A 187 1.51 6.94 4.64
CA VAL A 187 2.68 7.60 5.22
C VAL A 187 2.73 9.06 4.80
N ASP A 188 3.05 9.94 5.74
CA ASP A 188 3.32 11.36 5.53
C ASP A 188 4.55 11.82 6.35
N GLU A 189 4.83 13.12 6.37
CA GLU A 189 5.95 13.75 7.08
C GLU A 189 6.02 13.35 8.58
N ARG A 190 4.89 12.99 9.20
CA ARG A 190 4.81 12.59 10.62
C ARG A 190 5.35 11.18 10.86
N THR A 191 5.56 10.41 9.80
CA THR A 191 6.29 9.13 9.81
C THR A 191 7.74 9.35 10.21
N ASP A 192 8.39 10.37 9.64
CA ASP A 192 9.78 10.70 9.94
C ASP A 192 9.93 11.25 11.36
N ILE A 193 8.94 11.98 11.86
CA ILE A 193 8.88 12.50 13.24
C ILE A 193 8.88 11.33 14.25
N TYR A 194 8.07 10.31 14.01
CA TYR A 194 8.04 9.12 14.86
C TYR A 194 9.40 8.42 14.89
N SER A 195 9.94 8.16 13.70
CA SER A 195 11.22 7.47 13.52
C SER A 195 12.37 8.26 14.18
N LEU A 196 12.38 9.59 14.05
CA LEU A 196 13.32 10.46 14.75
C LEU A 196 13.15 10.39 16.27
N GLY A 197 11.93 10.26 16.77
CA GLY A 197 11.65 10.00 18.19
C GLY A 197 12.29 8.69 18.69
N VAL A 198 12.23 7.62 17.89
CA VAL A 198 12.93 6.36 18.19
C VAL A 198 14.45 6.55 18.19
N VAL A 199 15.01 7.27 17.21
CA VAL A 199 16.45 7.58 17.17
C VAL A 199 16.88 8.39 18.39
N MET A 200 16.08 9.38 18.81
CA MET A 200 16.34 10.14 20.04
C MET A 200 16.31 9.25 21.29
N TYR A 201 15.34 8.34 21.35
CA TYR A 201 15.23 7.36 22.42
C TYR A 201 16.53 6.58 22.55
N GLU A 202 16.96 5.91 21.47
CA GLU A 202 18.15 5.08 21.46
C GLU A 202 19.42 5.89 21.74
N MET A 203 19.58 7.08 21.16
CA MET A 203 20.73 7.93 21.46
C MET A 203 20.85 8.24 22.95
N MET A 204 19.74 8.44 23.67
CA MET A 204 19.76 8.87 25.07
C MET A 204 19.73 7.70 26.07
N THR A 205 19.23 6.53 25.67
CA THR A 205 19.11 5.35 26.54
C THR A 205 20.14 4.26 26.22
N GLY A 206 20.70 4.25 25.01
CA GLY A 206 21.55 3.19 24.48
C GLY A 206 20.79 1.94 24.01
N VAL A 207 19.46 1.94 24.09
CA VAL A 207 18.61 0.80 23.71
C VAL A 207 17.39 1.29 22.93
N VAL A 208 16.86 0.45 22.04
CA VAL A 208 15.63 0.77 21.30
C VAL A 208 14.40 0.60 22.21
N PRO A 209 13.28 1.30 21.93
CA PRO A 209 12.07 1.21 22.76
C PRO A 209 11.39 -0.17 22.71
N PHE A 210 11.52 -0.87 21.58
CA PHE A 210 10.83 -2.14 21.31
C PHE A 210 11.82 -3.17 20.73
N GLU A 211 11.86 -4.35 21.35
CA GLU A 211 12.69 -5.49 20.97
C GLU A 211 11.85 -6.77 20.93
N GLY A 212 12.15 -7.65 19.98
CA GLY A 212 11.44 -8.92 19.79
C GLY A 212 12.23 -9.89 18.92
N GLU A 213 11.93 -11.17 19.04
CA GLU A 213 12.64 -12.24 18.30
C GLU A 213 12.36 -12.21 16.79
N THR A 214 11.26 -11.59 16.37
CA THR A 214 10.86 -11.52 14.96
C THR A 214 10.53 -10.09 14.54
N ALA A 215 10.74 -9.78 13.27
CA ALA A 215 10.43 -8.46 12.73
C ALA A 215 8.94 -8.08 12.89
N ILE A 216 8.05 -9.07 12.74
CA ILE A 216 6.60 -8.91 12.94
C ILE A 216 6.29 -8.56 14.40
N SER A 217 6.95 -9.20 15.36
CA SER A 217 6.73 -8.90 16.79
C SER A 217 7.10 -7.45 17.13
N VAL A 218 8.24 -6.95 16.63
CA VAL A 218 8.66 -5.56 16.83
C VAL A 218 7.68 -4.58 16.16
N ALA A 219 7.26 -4.88 14.93
CA ALA A 219 6.27 -4.06 14.23
C ALA A 219 4.93 -3.98 14.99
N LEU A 220 4.47 -5.08 15.58
CA LEU A 220 3.26 -5.09 16.41
C LEU A 220 3.43 -4.27 17.70
N GLN A 221 4.59 -4.31 18.35
CA GLN A 221 4.89 -3.48 19.52
C GLN A 221 4.81 -1.99 19.18
N HIS A 222 5.32 -1.58 18.00
CA HIS A 222 5.16 -0.21 17.52
C HIS A 222 3.69 0.19 17.38
N VAL A 223 2.78 -0.71 17.04
CA VAL A 223 1.34 -0.44 16.89
C VAL A 223 0.59 -0.48 18.23
N GLN A 224 0.87 -1.46 19.09
CA GLN A 224 0.00 -1.83 20.21
C GLN A 224 0.58 -1.50 21.59
N ASP A 225 1.90 -1.64 21.78
CA ASP A 225 2.51 -1.58 23.11
C ASP A 225 2.78 -0.15 23.57
N ASP A 226 2.65 0.08 24.87
CA ASP A 226 3.04 1.34 25.49
C ASP A 226 4.55 1.57 25.38
N ILE A 227 4.95 2.82 25.15
CA ILE A 227 6.36 3.20 25.00
C ILE A 227 7.02 3.17 26.40
N PRO A 228 8.06 2.35 26.61
CA PRO A 228 8.76 2.34 27.90
C PRO A 228 9.40 3.71 28.15
N LEU A 229 9.22 4.30 29.33
CA LEU A 229 9.76 5.63 29.63
C LEU A 229 11.29 5.69 29.47
N PRO A 230 11.86 6.63 28.69
CA PRO A 230 13.32 6.81 28.57
C PRO A 230 14.04 6.93 29.91
N THR A 231 13.43 7.59 30.90
CA THR A 231 13.99 7.76 32.26
C THR A 231 14.13 6.45 33.03
N LYS A 232 13.46 5.38 32.61
CA LYS A 232 13.68 4.01 33.13
C LYS A 232 15.12 3.56 32.90
N TYR A 233 15.69 3.89 31.74
CA TYR A 233 17.04 3.49 31.33
C TYR A 233 18.07 4.57 31.64
N ASN A 234 17.71 5.86 31.48
CA ASN A 234 18.60 6.97 31.79
C ASN A 234 17.88 8.07 32.60
N ARG A 235 18.05 8.02 33.93
CA ARG A 235 17.42 8.97 34.88
C ARG A 235 17.93 10.40 34.76
N ARG A 236 18.97 10.65 33.96
CA ARG A 236 19.49 12.02 33.71
C ARG A 236 18.68 12.76 32.64
N ILE A 237 17.85 12.06 31.86
CA ILE A 237 17.01 12.68 30.83
C ILE A 237 16.06 13.68 31.49
N PRO A 238 16.08 14.96 31.08
CA PRO A 238 15.17 15.97 31.61
C PRO A 238 13.73 15.65 31.21
N ARG A 239 12.79 15.90 32.14
CA ARG A 239 11.36 15.61 31.92
C ARG A 239 10.80 16.19 30.62
N LEU A 240 11.19 17.43 30.28
CA LEU A 240 10.72 18.08 29.05
C LEU A 240 11.24 17.38 27.79
N VAL A 241 12.48 16.88 27.81
CA VAL A 241 13.06 16.11 26.69
C VAL A 241 12.38 14.76 26.57
N GLU A 242 12.10 14.08 27.69
CA GLU A 242 11.33 12.83 27.70
C GLU A 242 9.93 13.03 27.10
N GLN A 243 9.25 14.14 27.44
CA GLN A 243 7.95 14.48 26.86
C GLN A 243 8.03 14.73 25.35
N CYS A 244 9.10 15.37 24.86
CA CYS A 244 9.31 15.52 23.42
C CYS A 244 9.46 14.16 22.73
N ILE A 245 10.24 13.23 23.29
CA ILE A 245 10.42 11.87 22.73
C ILE A 245 9.07 11.14 22.68
N LEU A 246 8.31 11.16 23.78
CA LEU A 246 7.02 10.48 23.86
C LEU A 246 5.97 11.09 22.93
N LYS A 247 5.93 12.43 22.79
CA LYS A 247 5.03 13.10 21.83
C LYS A 247 5.40 12.79 20.38
N ALA A 248 6.69 12.77 20.03
CA ALA A 248 7.13 12.38 18.69
C ALA A 248 6.72 10.94 18.36
N MET A 249 6.78 10.04 19.35
CA MET A 249 6.43 8.63 19.22
C MET A 249 4.95 8.31 19.50
N ALA A 250 4.05 9.30 19.56
CA ALA A 250 2.63 9.03 19.79
C ALA A 250 2.07 8.08 18.71
N LYS A 251 1.22 7.13 19.09
CA LYS A 251 0.76 6.08 18.16
C LYS A 251 -0.06 6.66 17.01
N ASN A 252 -1.02 7.53 17.34
CA ASN A 252 -1.79 8.28 16.36
C ASN A 252 -0.96 9.46 15.80
N PRO A 253 -0.79 9.59 14.47
CA PRO A 253 -0.09 10.72 13.85
C PRO A 253 -0.64 12.11 14.24
N ASP A 254 -1.93 12.24 14.51
CA ASP A 254 -2.54 13.53 14.89
C ASP A 254 -2.12 13.99 16.31
N ASP A 255 -1.69 13.07 17.16
CA ASP A 255 -1.22 13.36 18.52
C ASP A 255 0.29 13.72 18.55
N ARG A 256 0.99 13.58 17.41
CA ARG A 256 2.41 13.92 17.27
C ARG A 256 2.60 15.41 17.02
N PHE A 257 3.86 15.82 16.90
CA PHE A 257 4.18 17.09 16.25
C PHE A 257 3.70 17.04 14.79
N GLN A 258 3.09 18.12 14.31
CA GLN A 258 2.57 18.20 12.95
C GLN A 258 3.63 18.64 11.94
N SER A 259 4.80 19.08 12.41
CA SER A 259 5.96 19.36 11.56
C SER A 259 7.27 19.20 12.34
N ILE A 260 8.37 18.98 11.61
CA ILE A 260 9.72 18.97 12.20
C ILE A 260 10.03 20.32 12.86
N ALA A 261 9.59 21.44 12.27
CA ALA A 261 9.78 22.77 12.85
C ALA A 261 9.11 22.90 14.24
N GLU A 262 7.91 22.35 14.42
CA GLU A 262 7.23 22.31 15.72
C GLU A 262 8.03 21.49 16.74
N MET A 263 8.49 20.29 16.36
CA MET A 263 9.31 19.43 17.21
C MET A 263 10.62 20.12 17.64
N MET A 264 11.32 20.76 16.70
CA MET A 264 12.58 21.45 16.99
C MET A 264 12.37 22.67 17.89
N SER A 265 11.27 23.41 17.72
CA SER A 265 10.91 24.51 18.60
C SER A 265 10.72 24.03 20.05
N GLU A 266 9.99 22.94 20.23
CA GLU A 266 9.70 22.40 21.57
C GLU A 266 10.96 21.81 22.23
N LEU A 267 11.80 21.13 21.45
CA LEU A 267 13.07 20.61 21.92
C LEU A 267 14.03 21.75 22.34
N ARG A 268 14.02 22.88 21.62
CA ARG A 268 14.81 24.06 21.98
C ARG A 268 14.35 24.71 23.28
N LEU A 269 13.03 24.79 23.49
CA LEU A 269 12.48 25.26 24.77
C LEU A 269 12.90 24.33 25.91
N SER A 270 12.87 23.01 25.69
CA SER A 270 13.31 22.03 26.68
C SER A 270 14.78 22.24 27.10
N GLN A 271 15.69 22.53 26.16
CA GLN A 271 17.09 22.85 26.46
C GLN A 271 17.26 24.13 27.30
N GLY A 272 16.44 25.15 27.03
CA GLY A 272 16.45 26.41 27.77
C GLY A 272 16.20 26.23 29.27
N PHE A 273 15.44 25.20 29.67
CA PHE A 273 15.22 24.84 31.07
C PHE A 273 16.27 23.87 31.65
N VAL A 274 17.05 23.20 30.81
CA VAL A 274 18.11 22.26 31.26
C VAL A 274 19.37 23.02 31.70
N ASN A 275 19.68 24.15 31.05
CA ASN A 275 20.83 24.98 31.38
C ASN A 275 20.62 25.94 32.58
N THR A 276 19.42 25.99 33.17
CA THR A 276 19.07 26.94 34.25
C THR A 276 19.19 26.37 35.67
N ASN A 277 19.74 25.16 35.85
CA ASN A 277 20.09 24.61 37.18
C ASN A 277 21.23 25.36 37.92
N LYS A 278 21.61 26.55 37.44
CA LYS A 278 22.28 27.59 38.22
C LYS A 278 21.50 28.91 38.11
N GLY A 279 20.30 28.97 38.71
CA GLY A 279 19.68 30.19 39.24
C GLY A 279 19.71 31.46 38.37
N ALA A 280 19.54 31.36 37.06
CA ALA A 280 19.47 32.52 36.17
C ALA A 280 18.23 32.45 35.29
N MET A 281 17.48 33.56 35.27
CA MET A 281 16.26 33.79 34.50
C MET A 281 16.41 33.47 33.00
N PRO A 282 15.30 33.13 32.30
CA PRO A 282 15.35 32.83 30.87
C PRO A 282 15.85 34.05 30.11
N ILE A 283 16.96 33.90 29.39
CA ILE A 283 17.41 34.90 28.42
C ILE A 283 16.50 34.78 27.19
N ILE A 284 15.29 35.34 27.28
CA ILE A 284 14.64 35.90 26.10
C ILE A 284 15.48 37.10 25.74
N LYS A 285 16.39 36.95 24.77
CA LYS A 285 17.18 38.07 24.25
C LYS A 285 16.32 38.91 23.31
N ASN A 286 15.31 39.58 23.86
CA ASN A 286 14.66 40.75 23.28
C ASN A 286 14.70 41.87 24.31
N ASN A 287 15.88 42.48 24.45
CA ASN A 287 16.05 43.74 25.18
C ASN A 287 15.42 44.87 24.35
N PHE A 288 14.22 45.31 24.76
CA PHE A 288 13.80 46.70 24.55
C PHE A 288 13.55 47.34 25.92
N ALA A 289 14.59 47.94 26.48
CA ALA A 289 14.48 49.11 27.35
C ALA A 289 15.74 49.98 27.20
N THR A 290 15.50 51.25 26.91
CA THR A 290 16.38 52.31 26.42
C THR A 290 17.61 52.63 27.29
N GLN A 291 18.80 52.67 26.68
CA GLN A 291 19.89 53.58 27.07
C GLN A 291 20.59 54.15 25.82
N LYS A 292 20.71 55.48 25.77
CA LYS A 292 21.44 56.26 24.75
C LYS A 292 22.94 56.24 25.06
N ILE A 293 23.81 56.25 24.05
CA ILE A 293 25.17 56.86 24.04
C ILE A 293 25.77 56.85 22.58
N PRO A 294 26.70 57.76 22.24
CA PRO A 294 26.79 58.49 20.95
C PRO A 294 27.65 57.84 19.85
N PRO A 295 27.58 58.38 18.61
CA PRO A 295 28.17 57.75 17.42
C PRO A 295 29.61 58.20 17.17
N LEU A 296 30.46 57.29 16.68
CA LEU A 296 31.73 57.62 16.02
C LEU A 296 31.92 56.74 14.77
N LYS A 297 32.50 57.39 13.76
CA LYS A 297 32.39 57.15 12.31
C LYS A 297 33.27 56.02 11.75
N SER A 298 32.72 55.44 10.67
CA SER A 298 33.34 55.11 9.36
C SER A 298 34.26 53.87 9.27
N PRO A 299 34.41 53.21 8.10
CA PRO A 299 34.24 53.75 6.74
C PRO A 299 33.43 52.91 5.73
N GLU A 300 33.26 53.57 4.59
CA GLU A 300 32.54 53.26 3.36
C GLU A 300 32.89 51.92 2.73
N GLU A 301 31.90 51.31 2.07
CA GLU A 301 32.09 50.82 0.70
C GLU A 301 30.79 50.92 -0.11
N GLU A 302 30.97 51.24 -1.38
CA GLU A 302 30.00 51.83 -2.30
C GLU A 302 28.98 50.86 -2.92
N GLN A 303 27.95 51.51 -3.45
CA GLN A 303 26.69 51.01 -3.98
C GLN A 303 26.80 50.29 -5.33
N LYS A 304 25.96 49.27 -5.52
CA LYS A 304 25.17 49.13 -6.75
C LYS A 304 23.67 49.21 -6.40
N LYS A 305 23.09 50.38 -6.64
CA LYS A 305 21.64 50.62 -6.62
C LYS A 305 21.03 50.12 -7.92
N ASN A 306 19.99 49.28 -7.84
CA ASN A 306 19.00 49.11 -8.91
C ASN A 306 17.59 49.30 -8.35
N ILE A 307 16.99 50.44 -8.75
CA ILE A 307 15.56 50.74 -9.03
C ILE A 307 14.54 50.59 -7.88
N PHE A 308 14.62 49.56 -7.04
CA PHE A 308 13.61 49.28 -5.99
C PHE A 308 13.57 50.34 -4.87
N SER A 309 14.69 51.04 -4.61
CA SER A 309 14.78 51.96 -3.49
C SER A 309 14.06 53.30 -3.71
N ARG A 310 13.76 53.69 -4.95
CA ARG A 310 13.00 54.93 -5.22
C ARG A 310 11.49 54.76 -5.03
N MET A 311 10.98 53.53 -5.01
CA MET A 311 9.55 53.27 -4.81
C MET A 311 9.17 53.22 -3.32
N LEU A 312 10.11 52.87 -2.45
CA LEU A 312 9.90 52.73 -1.01
C LEU A 312 9.96 54.05 -0.22
N ASP A 313 10.69 55.05 -0.72
CA ASP A 313 10.83 56.35 -0.02
C ASP A 313 9.61 57.28 -0.17
N SER A 314 8.61 56.91 -0.98
CA SER A 314 7.35 57.66 -1.09
C SER A 314 6.23 57.14 -0.18
N ILE A 315 6.44 56.05 0.57
CA ILE A 315 5.38 55.39 1.36
C ILE A 315 5.53 55.69 2.88
N SER A 316 6.64 56.25 3.34
CA SER A 316 6.89 56.43 4.78
C SER A 316 6.31 57.71 5.40
N SER A 317 5.47 58.48 4.69
CA SER A 317 4.82 59.69 5.23
C SER A 317 3.38 59.49 5.73
N HIS A 318 2.80 58.29 5.61
CA HIS A 318 1.41 58.07 6.02
C HIS A 318 1.30 57.19 7.28
N SER A 319 0.34 57.55 8.15
CA SER A 319 0.16 56.94 9.46
C SER A 319 -0.06 55.43 9.37
N LYS A 320 0.42 54.67 10.35
CA LYS A 320 0.37 53.19 10.40
C LYS A 320 -1.01 52.58 10.08
N LYS A 321 -2.12 53.31 10.30
CA LYS A 321 -3.49 52.89 9.94
C LYS A 321 -3.71 52.80 8.43
N SER A 322 -3.13 53.71 7.65
CA SER A 322 -3.25 53.72 6.18
C SER A 322 -2.46 52.59 5.50
N ILE A 323 -1.32 52.20 6.08
CA ILE A 323 -0.52 51.07 5.61
C ILE A 323 -1.24 49.75 5.87
N ILE A 324 -1.91 49.61 7.02
CA ILE A 324 -2.73 48.43 7.35
C ILE A 324 -3.95 48.34 6.43
N ILE A 325 -4.64 49.46 6.16
CA ILE A 325 -5.78 49.50 5.22
C ILE A 325 -5.30 49.18 3.78
N GLY A 326 -4.12 49.67 3.39
CA GLY A 326 -3.50 49.34 2.11
C GLY A 326 -3.13 47.86 1.98
N MET A 327 -2.51 47.28 3.02
CA MET A 327 -2.20 45.84 3.06
C MET A 327 -3.46 44.97 3.04
N LEU A 328 -4.52 45.39 3.74
CA LEU A 328 -5.81 44.70 3.69
C LEU A 328 -6.43 44.78 2.30
N GLY A 329 -6.32 45.92 1.63
CA GLY A 329 -6.76 46.09 0.23
C GLY A 329 -5.99 45.18 -0.73
N VAL A 330 -4.66 45.13 -0.60
CA VAL A 330 -3.81 44.24 -1.44
C VAL A 330 -4.09 42.77 -1.13
N PHE A 331 -4.30 42.41 0.13
CA PHE A 331 -4.68 41.05 0.51
C PHE A 331 -6.05 40.67 -0.07
N VAL A 332 -7.04 41.57 -0.03
CA VAL A 332 -8.36 41.32 -0.64
C VAL A 332 -8.25 41.19 -2.15
N VAL A 333 -7.43 42.02 -2.82
CA VAL A 333 -7.23 41.92 -4.28
C VAL A 333 -6.47 40.65 -4.65
N ALA A 334 -5.44 40.26 -3.91
CA ALA A 334 -4.69 39.03 -4.12
C ALA A 334 -5.54 37.79 -3.80
N PHE A 335 -6.38 37.87 -2.76
CA PHE A 335 -7.35 36.83 -2.42
C PHE A 335 -8.43 36.71 -3.50
N MET A 336 -8.98 37.83 -4.00
CA MET A 336 -9.91 37.78 -5.12
C MET A 336 -9.22 37.23 -6.38
N TRP A 337 -7.99 37.63 -6.67
CA TRP A 337 -7.26 37.13 -7.83
C TRP A 337 -6.97 35.63 -7.73
N ALA A 338 -6.54 35.15 -6.55
CA ALA A 338 -6.38 33.72 -6.28
C ALA A 338 -7.73 32.97 -6.35
N PHE A 339 -8.80 33.54 -5.79
CA PHE A 339 -10.15 33.00 -5.79
C PHE A 339 -10.72 32.89 -7.22
N PHE A 340 -10.43 33.86 -8.09
CA PHE A 340 -10.82 33.84 -9.51
C PHE A 340 -9.85 33.04 -10.40
N SER A 341 -8.59 32.87 -10.01
CA SER A 341 -7.57 32.15 -10.80
C SER A 341 -7.54 30.64 -10.52
N PHE A 342 -8.00 30.18 -9.35
CA PHE A 342 -8.01 28.76 -8.97
C PHE A 342 -9.39 28.12 -8.95
N GLY A 343 -10.46 28.91 -9.14
CA GLY A 343 -11.81 28.39 -9.25
C GLY A 343 -12.32 28.44 -10.68
N ASN A 344 -12.67 27.29 -11.26
CA ASN A 344 -13.49 27.18 -12.47
C ASN A 344 -14.96 27.62 -12.22
N PHE A 345 -15.19 28.77 -11.56
CA PHE A 345 -16.50 29.21 -11.08
C PHE A 345 -17.38 29.92 -12.13
N TRP A 346 -16.85 30.20 -13.32
CA TRP A 346 -17.58 30.96 -14.36
C TRP A 346 -18.18 30.06 -15.46
N SER A 347 -18.87 28.97 -15.08
CA SER A 347 -19.95 28.50 -15.95
C SER A 347 -21.20 29.33 -15.65
N THR A 348 -21.75 29.99 -16.66
CA THR A 348 -23.02 30.72 -16.55
C THR A 348 -24.22 29.78 -16.54
N GLN A 349 -24.01 28.47 -16.72
CA GLN A 349 -25.06 27.49 -16.83
C GLN A 349 -25.41 26.90 -15.45
N ASP A 350 -26.68 27.07 -15.08
CA ASP A 350 -27.27 26.47 -13.89
C ASP A 350 -27.75 25.06 -14.22
N ILE A 351 -27.39 24.10 -13.36
CA ILE A 351 -27.73 22.69 -13.44
C ILE A 351 -28.50 22.31 -12.18
N THR A 352 -29.65 21.67 -12.35
CA THR A 352 -30.43 21.12 -11.23
C THR A 352 -29.85 19.77 -10.85
N VAL A 353 -29.38 19.62 -9.61
CA VAL A 353 -28.77 18.39 -9.11
C VAL A 353 -29.82 17.27 -9.06
N PRO A 354 -29.65 16.15 -9.78
CA PRO A 354 -30.51 14.99 -9.65
C PRO A 354 -30.45 14.38 -8.24
N ASP A 355 -31.57 13.83 -7.77
CA ASP A 355 -31.58 13.02 -6.54
C ASP A 355 -31.13 11.59 -6.86
N VAL A 356 -29.97 11.23 -6.32
CA VAL A 356 -29.36 9.90 -6.43
C VAL A 356 -29.33 9.16 -5.09
N THR A 357 -29.99 9.69 -4.05
CA THR A 357 -30.15 9.02 -2.76
C THR A 357 -30.89 7.69 -2.95
N GLY A 358 -30.38 6.61 -2.33
CA GLY A 358 -30.91 5.26 -2.48
C GLY A 358 -30.63 4.59 -3.83
N LYS A 359 -29.87 5.23 -4.72
CA LYS A 359 -29.36 4.58 -5.95
C LYS A 359 -28.01 3.93 -5.69
N GLN A 360 -27.66 2.96 -6.51
CA GLN A 360 -26.32 2.39 -6.60
C GLN A 360 -25.31 3.48 -6.97
N VAL A 361 -24.11 3.44 -6.38
CA VAL A 361 -23.05 4.43 -6.61
C VAL A 361 -22.63 4.51 -8.07
N GLU A 362 -22.64 3.41 -8.82
CA GLU A 362 -22.34 3.36 -10.26
C GLU A 362 -23.41 4.11 -11.06
N ILE A 363 -24.68 3.83 -10.79
CA ILE A 363 -25.83 4.50 -11.44
C ILE A 363 -25.86 5.98 -11.05
N ALA A 364 -25.55 6.30 -9.79
CA ALA A 364 -25.47 7.66 -9.28
C ALA A 364 -24.37 8.45 -10.00
N LYS A 365 -23.19 7.86 -10.17
CA LYS A 365 -22.08 8.46 -10.94
C LYS A 365 -22.49 8.71 -12.39
N GLU A 366 -23.15 7.76 -13.04
CA GLU A 366 -23.61 7.91 -14.41
C GLU A 366 -24.62 9.07 -14.55
N ILE A 367 -25.64 9.11 -13.69
CA ILE A 367 -26.67 10.17 -13.68
C ILE A 367 -26.04 11.56 -13.47
N LEU A 368 -25.13 11.68 -12.50
CA LEU A 368 -24.49 12.97 -12.20
C LEU A 368 -23.50 13.39 -13.31
N SER A 369 -22.77 12.45 -13.89
CA SER A 369 -21.83 12.73 -14.99
C SER A 369 -22.54 13.18 -16.27
N LYS A 370 -23.75 12.63 -16.54
CA LYS A 370 -24.60 13.02 -17.67
C LYS A 370 -25.05 14.48 -17.57
N GLU A 371 -25.22 14.99 -16.36
CA GLU A 371 -25.53 16.40 -16.06
C GLU A 371 -24.26 17.25 -15.88
N HIS A 372 -23.09 16.79 -16.33
CA HIS A 372 -21.81 17.51 -16.23
C HIS A 372 -21.43 17.91 -14.79
N LEU A 373 -21.81 17.08 -13.80
CA LEU A 373 -21.45 17.24 -12.40
C LEU A 373 -20.30 16.28 -12.03
N ASN A 374 -19.37 16.76 -11.19
CA ASN A 374 -18.28 15.96 -10.66
C ASN A 374 -18.76 15.18 -9.44
N VAL A 375 -18.21 13.99 -9.18
CA VAL A 375 -18.64 13.13 -8.07
C VAL A 375 -17.46 12.78 -7.16
N SER A 376 -17.63 12.99 -5.86
CA SER A 376 -16.71 12.54 -4.82
C SER A 376 -17.43 11.59 -3.89
N VAL A 377 -16.88 10.40 -3.65
CA VAL A 377 -17.51 9.36 -2.83
C VAL A 377 -16.78 9.22 -1.51
N ASN A 378 -17.53 9.18 -0.41
CA ASN A 378 -17.07 8.80 0.91
C ASN A 378 -17.86 7.57 1.38
N GLU A 379 -17.19 6.56 1.91
CA GLU A 379 -17.84 5.31 2.34
C GLU A 379 -17.97 5.28 3.88
N ILE A 380 -19.15 4.95 4.38
CA ILE A 380 -19.39 4.75 5.82
C ILE A 380 -20.10 3.42 6.08
N GLU A 381 -19.90 2.85 7.26
CA GLU A 381 -20.63 1.66 7.69
C GLU A 381 -22.10 2.01 7.97
N SER A 382 -23.03 1.18 7.50
CA SER A 382 -24.47 1.35 7.74
C SER A 382 -25.17 -0.01 7.84
N ASP A 383 -25.99 -0.17 8.88
CA ASP A 383 -26.84 -1.34 9.13
C ASP A 383 -28.22 -1.23 8.45
N GLU A 384 -28.55 -0.05 7.92
CA GLU A 384 -29.87 0.29 7.38
C GLU A 384 -29.87 0.36 5.85
N VAL A 385 -28.75 0.77 5.25
CA VAL A 385 -28.62 0.99 3.81
C VAL A 385 -27.76 -0.13 3.19
N PRO A 386 -28.24 -0.81 2.13
CA PRO A 386 -27.45 -1.81 1.42
C PRO A 386 -26.11 -1.27 0.94
N VAL A 387 -25.10 -2.14 0.99
CA VAL A 387 -23.75 -1.82 0.50
C VAL A 387 -23.76 -1.39 -0.97
N GLY A 388 -22.99 -0.33 -1.26
CA GLY A 388 -22.91 0.29 -2.58
C GLY A 388 -24.05 1.27 -2.90
N GLU A 389 -25.02 1.47 -2.00
CA GLU A 389 -26.07 2.49 -2.17
C GLU A 389 -25.71 3.82 -1.50
N VAL A 390 -26.15 4.91 -2.12
CA VAL A 390 -25.96 6.28 -1.63
C VAL A 390 -26.88 6.53 -0.43
N ILE A 391 -26.28 6.75 0.74
CA ILE A 391 -26.94 7.10 2.00
C ILE A 391 -27.39 8.57 1.98
N THR A 392 -26.48 9.48 1.60
CA THR A 392 -26.77 10.91 1.50
C THR A 392 -25.97 11.54 0.37
N GLN A 393 -26.49 12.62 -0.22
CA GLN A 393 -25.78 13.46 -1.18
C GLN A 393 -25.71 14.91 -0.70
N THR A 394 -24.64 15.62 -1.09
CA THR A 394 -24.49 17.06 -0.85
C THR A 394 -23.85 17.73 -2.06
N PRO A 395 -24.49 18.73 -2.69
CA PRO A 395 -25.83 19.28 -2.43
C PRO A 395 -27.00 18.27 -2.60
N SER A 396 -28.12 18.55 -1.92
CA SER A 396 -29.33 17.70 -1.99
C SER A 396 -29.98 17.72 -3.36
N GLY A 397 -30.76 16.69 -3.68
CA GLY A 397 -31.52 16.62 -4.94
C GLY A 397 -32.43 17.83 -5.11
N GLY A 398 -32.50 18.37 -6.32
CA GLY A 398 -33.25 19.58 -6.67
C GLY A 398 -32.52 20.90 -6.38
N ALA A 399 -31.33 20.87 -5.77
CA ALA A 399 -30.52 22.07 -5.61
C ALA A 399 -30.02 22.58 -6.98
N VAL A 400 -29.96 23.90 -7.17
CA VAL A 400 -29.40 24.50 -8.38
C VAL A 400 -27.93 24.81 -8.13
N VAL A 401 -27.04 24.23 -8.93
CA VAL A 401 -25.59 24.41 -8.84
C VAL A 401 -25.03 24.82 -10.19
N LYS A 402 -23.79 25.29 -10.21
CA LYS A 402 -23.08 25.54 -11.47
C LYS A 402 -22.56 24.22 -12.05
N GLU A 403 -22.43 24.17 -13.36
CA GLU A 403 -21.73 23.09 -14.08
C GLU A 403 -20.34 22.80 -13.49
N ASN A 404 -19.88 21.55 -13.56
CA ASN A 404 -18.64 21.03 -12.97
C ASN A 404 -18.57 21.09 -11.44
N ARG A 405 -19.67 21.41 -10.75
CA ARG A 405 -19.72 21.31 -9.29
C ARG A 405 -19.53 19.87 -8.84
N THR A 406 -18.68 19.69 -7.82
CA THR A 406 -18.53 18.41 -7.13
C THR A 406 -19.71 18.15 -6.20
N ILE A 407 -20.39 17.02 -6.42
CA ILE A 407 -21.40 16.42 -5.55
C ILE A 407 -20.72 15.37 -4.68
N TYR A 408 -20.85 15.52 -3.37
CA TYR A 408 -20.33 14.57 -2.40
C TYR A 408 -21.39 13.53 -2.10
N LEU A 409 -21.07 12.26 -2.31
CA LEU A 409 -21.93 11.12 -2.00
C LEU A 409 -21.36 10.38 -0.81
N THR A 410 -22.21 10.12 0.18
CA THR A 410 -21.94 9.20 1.27
C THR A 410 -22.54 7.85 0.88
N VAL A 411 -21.74 6.80 0.78
CA VAL A 411 -22.16 5.47 0.31
C VAL A 411 -22.01 4.46 1.44
N SER A 412 -22.94 3.52 1.52
CA SER A 412 -22.88 2.43 2.51
C SER A 412 -21.80 1.42 2.13
N LYS A 413 -20.93 1.10 3.08
CA LYS A 413 -19.97 -0.02 3.01
C LYS A 413 -20.55 -1.33 3.60
N GLY A 414 -21.82 -1.32 4.03
CA GLY A 414 -22.43 -2.40 4.79
C GLY A 414 -21.87 -2.49 6.22
N ASN A 415 -22.24 -3.56 6.93
CA ASN A 415 -21.80 -3.84 8.29
C ASN A 415 -20.81 -5.01 8.34
N GLN A 416 -19.85 -4.99 9.27
CA GLN A 416 -18.89 -6.09 9.44
C GLN A 416 -19.44 -7.27 10.28
N GLY A 417 -20.76 -7.33 10.48
CA GLY A 417 -21.43 -8.37 11.25
C GLY A 417 -21.54 -9.72 10.53
N SER A 418 -22.12 -10.72 11.20
CA SER A 418 -22.42 -12.05 10.62
C SER A 418 -23.56 -12.04 9.59
N GLU A 419 -24.26 -10.91 9.46
CA GLU A 419 -25.41 -10.72 8.57
C GLU A 419 -25.16 -9.50 7.67
N VAL A 420 -25.43 -9.65 6.38
CA VAL A 420 -25.32 -8.59 5.36
C VAL A 420 -26.70 -8.29 4.76
N LEU A 421 -26.92 -7.06 4.30
CA LEU A 421 -28.16 -6.67 3.60
C LEU A 421 -28.11 -7.14 2.14
N MET A 422 -29.16 -7.84 1.71
CA MET A 422 -29.32 -8.32 0.34
C MET A 422 -29.46 -7.13 -0.64
N PRO A 423 -28.54 -6.95 -1.60
CA PRO A 423 -28.63 -5.91 -2.61
C PRO A 423 -29.68 -6.26 -3.68
N ASP A 424 -30.19 -5.26 -4.40
CA ASP A 424 -30.98 -5.49 -5.61
C ASP A 424 -30.06 -5.88 -6.79
N LEU A 425 -30.39 -6.99 -7.43
CA LEU A 425 -29.70 -7.60 -8.56
C LEU A 425 -30.51 -7.52 -9.85
N ARG A 426 -31.75 -7.00 -9.81
CA ARG A 426 -32.58 -6.87 -11.01
C ARG A 426 -31.90 -5.98 -12.04
N ASP A 427 -32.10 -6.31 -13.31
CA ASP A 427 -31.52 -5.61 -14.46
C ASP A 427 -29.98 -5.70 -14.61
N LEU A 428 -29.31 -6.45 -13.72
CA LEU A 428 -27.91 -6.83 -13.88
C LEU A 428 -27.77 -8.11 -14.72
N THR A 429 -26.61 -8.28 -15.35
CA THR A 429 -26.19 -9.56 -15.94
C THR A 429 -25.73 -10.54 -14.84
N LEU A 430 -25.65 -11.82 -15.19
CA LEU A 430 -25.17 -12.85 -14.25
C LEU A 430 -23.75 -12.57 -13.73
N ASP A 431 -22.85 -12.09 -14.59
CA ASP A 431 -21.46 -11.82 -14.23
C ASP A 431 -21.33 -10.58 -13.33
N GLU A 432 -22.09 -9.53 -13.61
CA GLU A 432 -22.17 -8.33 -12.76
C GLU A 432 -22.74 -8.69 -11.38
N ALA A 433 -23.80 -9.49 -11.34
CA ALA A 433 -24.38 -9.96 -10.09
C ALA A 433 -23.41 -10.84 -9.28
N LYS A 434 -22.65 -11.73 -9.94
CA LYS A 434 -21.65 -12.59 -9.29
C LYS A 434 -20.55 -11.77 -8.62
N LYS A 435 -20.01 -10.77 -9.32
CA LYS A 435 -19.00 -9.85 -8.78
C LYS A 435 -19.55 -9.13 -7.54
N LYS A 436 -20.74 -8.54 -7.66
CA LYS A 436 -21.39 -7.77 -6.61
C LYS A 436 -21.70 -8.60 -5.35
N LEU A 437 -22.14 -9.85 -5.52
CA LEU A 437 -22.38 -10.77 -4.40
C LEU A 437 -21.08 -11.18 -3.70
N SER A 438 -20.00 -11.42 -4.46
CA SER A 438 -18.72 -11.85 -3.90
C SER A 438 -18.05 -10.79 -3.03
N GLU A 439 -18.19 -9.51 -3.39
CA GLU A 439 -17.66 -8.36 -2.64
C GLU A 439 -18.27 -8.27 -1.23
N ILE A 440 -19.48 -8.81 -1.06
CA ILE A 440 -20.26 -8.75 0.18
C ILE A 440 -20.34 -10.11 0.89
N GLY A 441 -19.55 -11.08 0.41
CA GLY A 441 -19.45 -12.41 0.99
C GLY A 441 -20.69 -13.28 0.77
N LEU A 442 -21.46 -13.04 -0.29
CA LEU A 442 -22.58 -13.90 -0.73
C LEU A 442 -22.19 -14.69 -1.99
N THR A 443 -22.88 -15.79 -2.26
CA THR A 443 -22.64 -16.64 -3.43
C THR A 443 -23.86 -16.69 -4.34
N ILE A 444 -23.66 -16.97 -5.63
CA ILE A 444 -24.77 -17.26 -6.53
C ILE A 444 -25.26 -18.68 -6.28
N GLY A 445 -26.58 -18.85 -6.15
CA GLY A 445 -27.25 -20.13 -6.01
C GLY A 445 -27.76 -20.66 -7.34
N SER A 446 -29.02 -21.09 -7.36
CA SER A 446 -29.69 -21.64 -8.52
C SER A 446 -30.02 -20.54 -9.54
N VAL A 447 -29.72 -20.80 -10.81
CA VAL A 447 -30.06 -19.91 -11.93
C VAL A 447 -31.22 -20.50 -12.72
N HIS A 448 -32.32 -19.75 -12.81
CA HIS A 448 -33.49 -20.10 -13.61
C HIS A 448 -33.65 -19.13 -14.78
N TYR A 449 -34.37 -19.56 -15.82
CA TYR A 449 -34.68 -18.71 -16.96
C TYR A 449 -36.19 -18.56 -17.11
N ALA A 450 -36.64 -17.34 -17.38
CA ALA A 450 -38.04 -17.04 -17.66
C ALA A 450 -38.14 -16.00 -18.78
N GLU A 451 -39.29 -15.95 -19.45
CA GLU A 451 -39.58 -14.91 -20.42
C GLU A 451 -40.11 -13.66 -19.72
N SER A 452 -39.64 -12.48 -20.15
CA SER A 452 -40.17 -11.20 -19.68
C SER A 452 -40.18 -10.18 -20.81
N GLU A 453 -41.30 -9.48 -20.96
CA GLU A 453 -41.39 -8.33 -21.88
C GLU A 453 -40.64 -7.10 -21.35
N LYS A 454 -40.51 -7.00 -20.01
CA LYS A 454 -39.93 -5.84 -19.31
C LYS A 454 -38.41 -5.82 -19.33
N TYR A 455 -37.76 -6.97 -19.15
CA TYR A 455 -36.30 -7.06 -19.03
C TYR A 455 -35.65 -7.49 -20.34
N GLU A 456 -34.43 -7.02 -20.59
CA GLU A 456 -33.66 -7.42 -21.77
C GLU A 456 -33.14 -8.86 -21.67
N ASN A 457 -32.79 -9.46 -22.81
CA ASN A 457 -32.25 -10.82 -22.85
C ASN A 457 -30.92 -10.88 -22.07
N GLY A 458 -30.79 -11.83 -21.14
CA GLY A 458 -29.62 -11.97 -20.28
C GLY A 458 -29.63 -11.16 -18.98
N LYS A 459 -30.69 -10.37 -18.70
CA LYS A 459 -30.83 -9.59 -17.47
C LYS A 459 -31.63 -10.32 -16.39
N ILE A 460 -31.28 -10.11 -15.12
CA ILE A 460 -31.98 -10.71 -13.98
C ILE A 460 -33.38 -10.07 -13.81
N ILE A 461 -34.41 -10.92 -13.83
CA ILE A 461 -35.83 -10.59 -13.59
C ILE A 461 -36.12 -10.48 -12.10
N SER A 462 -35.63 -11.45 -11.33
CA SER A 462 -35.89 -11.57 -9.90
C SER A 462 -34.79 -12.36 -9.19
N GLN A 463 -34.74 -12.20 -7.87
CA GLN A 463 -33.79 -12.86 -6.97
C GLN A 463 -34.51 -13.43 -5.74
N SER A 464 -33.90 -14.41 -5.10
CA SER A 464 -34.31 -14.94 -3.80
C SER A 464 -33.06 -15.25 -2.96
N PRO A 465 -32.93 -14.71 -1.74
CA PRO A 465 -33.85 -13.80 -1.06
C PRO A 465 -34.02 -12.42 -1.74
N ALA A 466 -35.20 -11.80 -1.58
CA ALA A 466 -35.50 -10.48 -2.14
C ALA A 466 -34.78 -9.34 -1.40
N SER A 467 -34.49 -8.24 -2.10
CA SER A 467 -33.95 -7.00 -1.52
C SER A 467 -35.07 -6.05 -1.05
N PRO A 468 -34.90 -5.32 0.07
CA PRO A 468 -33.83 -5.43 1.06
C PRO A 468 -34.17 -6.48 2.14
N ARG A 469 -33.28 -7.46 2.38
CA ARG A 469 -33.43 -8.45 3.45
C ARG A 469 -32.08 -8.77 4.08
N LYS A 470 -32.01 -8.89 5.41
CA LYS A 470 -30.81 -9.35 6.11
C LYS A 470 -30.60 -10.85 5.88
N VAL A 471 -29.39 -11.23 5.46
CA VAL A 471 -28.99 -12.61 5.15
C VAL A 471 -27.63 -12.90 5.78
N ALA A 472 -27.40 -14.15 6.20
CA ALA A 472 -26.11 -14.53 6.78
C ALA A 472 -25.00 -14.48 5.72
N LYS A 473 -23.80 -14.06 6.12
CA LYS A 473 -22.62 -14.10 5.24
C LYS A 473 -22.35 -15.54 4.78
N GLY A 474 -22.09 -15.74 3.50
CA GLY A 474 -21.93 -17.04 2.84
C GLY A 474 -23.23 -17.63 2.27
N SER A 475 -24.38 -16.96 2.44
CA SER A 475 -25.66 -17.43 1.87
C SER A 475 -25.67 -17.39 0.35
N SER A 476 -26.35 -18.35 -0.27
CA SER A 476 -26.57 -18.41 -1.71
C SER A 476 -27.80 -17.60 -2.14
N VAL A 477 -27.71 -16.94 -3.30
CA VAL A 477 -28.79 -16.14 -3.89
C VAL A 477 -29.24 -16.75 -5.21
N ASP A 478 -30.47 -17.23 -5.27
CA ASP A 478 -31.08 -17.75 -6.49
C ASP A 478 -31.56 -16.59 -7.38
N VAL A 479 -31.38 -16.72 -8.70
CA VAL A 479 -31.75 -15.66 -9.66
C VAL A 479 -32.54 -16.23 -10.84
N ILE A 480 -33.48 -15.44 -11.35
CA ILE A 480 -34.21 -15.72 -12.59
C ILE A 480 -33.75 -14.75 -13.66
N ILE A 481 -33.26 -15.23 -14.79
CA ILE A 481 -32.74 -14.44 -15.91
C ILE A 481 -33.76 -14.42 -17.06
N CYS A 482 -33.93 -13.24 -17.67
CA CYS A 482 -34.76 -13.07 -18.85
C CYS A 482 -34.11 -13.73 -20.06
N ARG A 483 -34.83 -14.66 -20.69
CA ARG A 483 -34.45 -15.22 -21.99
C ARG A 483 -35.57 -14.98 -22.99
N LYS A 484 -35.34 -14.11 -23.99
CA LYS A 484 -36.31 -13.89 -25.08
C LYS A 484 -36.08 -14.94 -26.17
N ALA A 485 -37.15 -15.58 -26.63
CA ALA A 485 -37.06 -16.51 -27.76
C ALA A 485 -36.60 -15.74 -29.01
N GLU A 486 -35.44 -16.11 -29.57
CA GLU A 486 -35.04 -15.62 -30.89
C GLU A 486 -36.04 -16.09 -31.94
N LYS A 487 -36.27 -15.23 -32.94
CA LYS A 487 -37.24 -15.49 -34.01
C LYS A 487 -36.94 -16.84 -34.67
N LYS A 488 -37.99 -17.67 -34.76
CA LYS A 488 -38.06 -18.93 -35.50
C LYS A 488 -37.22 -18.86 -36.79
N ASN A 489 -36.11 -19.59 -36.81
CA ASN A 489 -35.71 -20.28 -38.03
C ASN A 489 -36.43 -21.63 -38.03
N ASP A 490 -36.94 -21.98 -39.21
CA ASP A 490 -38.01 -22.94 -39.42
C ASP A 490 -37.82 -24.30 -38.74
N ALA A 491 -38.95 -24.81 -38.25
CA ALA A 491 -39.07 -26.13 -37.66
C ALA A 491 -38.50 -27.22 -38.58
N LYS A 492 -37.40 -27.85 -38.18
CA LYS A 492 -37.13 -29.23 -38.60
C LYS A 492 -37.96 -30.16 -37.72
N ASN A 493 -39.22 -30.33 -38.09
CA ASN A 493 -40.07 -31.37 -37.55
C ASN A 493 -39.46 -32.74 -37.85
N GLY A 494 -39.18 -33.52 -36.80
CA GLY A 494 -38.98 -34.97 -36.88
C GLY A 494 -37.54 -35.48 -36.81
N GLN A 495 -36.56 -34.63 -36.47
CA GLN A 495 -35.19 -35.10 -36.20
C GLN A 495 -34.97 -35.14 -34.69
N ASP A 496 -34.42 -36.23 -34.17
CA ASP A 496 -34.04 -36.31 -32.75
C ASP A 496 -32.84 -35.39 -32.48
N ALA A 497 -32.82 -34.76 -31.31
CA ALA A 497 -31.72 -33.89 -30.91
C ALA A 497 -30.38 -34.64 -30.96
N PRO A 498 -29.27 -33.99 -31.39
CA PRO A 498 -27.97 -34.64 -31.41
C PRO A 498 -27.58 -35.14 -30.01
N THR A 499 -26.93 -36.30 -29.95
CA THR A 499 -26.44 -36.85 -28.68
C THR A 499 -25.20 -36.09 -28.25
N VAL A 500 -25.30 -35.39 -27.13
CA VAL A 500 -24.25 -34.62 -26.46
C VAL A 500 -23.79 -35.25 -25.14
N SER A 501 -24.34 -36.40 -24.76
CA SER A 501 -23.84 -37.21 -23.63
C SER A 501 -22.36 -37.56 -23.82
N GLY A 502 -21.55 -37.31 -22.79
CA GLY A 502 -20.09 -37.49 -22.77
C GLY A 502 -19.27 -36.27 -23.19
N MET A 503 -19.91 -35.25 -23.80
CA MET A 503 -19.25 -33.99 -24.16
C MET A 503 -19.13 -33.08 -22.94
N THR A 504 -18.19 -32.13 -23.00
CA THR A 504 -18.15 -31.03 -22.03
C THR A 504 -19.35 -30.12 -22.25
N LEU A 505 -19.82 -29.46 -21.18
CA LEU A 505 -21.02 -28.62 -21.24
C LEU A 505 -20.90 -27.53 -22.33
N ASP A 506 -19.75 -26.87 -22.46
CA ASP A 506 -19.52 -25.86 -23.49
C ASP A 506 -19.62 -26.43 -24.92
N THR A 507 -19.08 -27.63 -25.15
CA THR A 507 -19.17 -28.31 -26.45
C THR A 507 -20.60 -28.79 -26.73
N ALA A 508 -21.29 -29.27 -25.70
CA ALA A 508 -22.67 -29.73 -25.79
C ALA A 508 -23.63 -28.60 -26.14
N MET A 509 -23.47 -27.43 -25.51
CA MET A 509 -24.26 -26.23 -25.80
C MET A 509 -24.09 -25.77 -27.24
N LYS A 510 -22.84 -25.63 -27.73
CA LYS A 510 -22.55 -25.27 -29.13
C LYS A 510 -23.10 -26.27 -30.13
N THR A 511 -23.03 -27.56 -29.81
CA THR A 511 -23.53 -28.64 -30.68
C THR A 511 -25.06 -28.61 -30.81
N LEU A 512 -25.76 -28.38 -29.70
CA LEU A 512 -27.23 -28.25 -29.71
C LEU A 512 -27.69 -26.98 -30.40
N GLU A 513 -27.02 -25.85 -30.14
CA GLU A 513 -27.29 -24.56 -30.79
C GLU A 513 -27.11 -24.62 -32.30
N ASN A 514 -25.99 -25.18 -32.78
CA ASN A 514 -25.73 -25.38 -34.22
C ASN A 514 -26.76 -26.31 -34.89
N ALA A 515 -27.40 -27.20 -34.12
CA ALA A 515 -28.44 -28.10 -34.59
C ALA A 515 -29.86 -27.50 -34.48
N GLY A 516 -30.00 -26.26 -33.99
CA GLY A 516 -31.29 -25.58 -33.84
C GLY A 516 -32.07 -25.98 -32.58
N TYR A 517 -31.39 -26.58 -31.59
CA TYR A 517 -31.94 -26.94 -30.29
C TYR A 517 -31.48 -25.97 -29.19
N ILE A 518 -32.36 -25.72 -28.24
CA ILE A 518 -32.15 -24.81 -27.12
C ILE A 518 -31.84 -25.64 -25.88
N VAL A 519 -30.76 -25.31 -25.18
CA VAL A 519 -30.48 -25.94 -23.87
C VAL A 519 -31.42 -25.37 -22.81
N GLY A 520 -32.20 -26.26 -22.21
CA GLY A 520 -33.16 -25.96 -21.15
C GLY A 520 -32.49 -25.96 -19.77
N ASN A 521 -32.97 -26.83 -18.88
CA ASN A 521 -32.43 -26.97 -17.52
C ASN A 521 -31.08 -27.71 -17.54
N VAL A 522 -30.09 -27.20 -16.80
CA VAL A 522 -28.82 -27.90 -16.54
C VAL A 522 -28.74 -28.27 -15.07
N THR A 523 -28.89 -29.56 -14.75
CA THR A 523 -28.82 -30.07 -13.37
C THR A 523 -27.39 -30.46 -12.97
N ASN A 524 -27.04 -30.30 -11.69
CA ASN A 524 -25.71 -30.58 -11.09
C ASN A 524 -24.55 -29.67 -11.57
N LEU A 525 -24.84 -28.46 -12.03
CA LEU A 525 -23.83 -27.46 -12.36
C LEU A 525 -23.28 -26.81 -11.07
N ASP A 526 -21.95 -26.82 -10.90
CA ASP A 526 -21.24 -26.24 -9.76
C ASP A 526 -20.56 -24.94 -10.21
N ALA A 527 -21.13 -23.80 -9.83
CA ALA A 527 -20.69 -22.47 -10.27
C ALA A 527 -19.30 -22.05 -9.71
N SER A 528 -18.72 -22.84 -8.80
CA SER A 528 -17.35 -22.67 -8.29
C SER A 528 -16.29 -23.36 -9.15
N LYS A 529 -16.70 -24.24 -10.08
CA LYS A 529 -15.82 -25.00 -10.97
C LYS A 529 -16.01 -24.55 -12.41
N ASP A 530 -14.93 -24.63 -13.19
CA ASP A 530 -14.95 -24.28 -14.60
C ASP A 530 -15.96 -25.17 -15.37
N ASN A 531 -16.84 -24.55 -16.16
CA ASN A 531 -17.82 -25.22 -17.01
C ASN A 531 -17.15 -26.14 -18.06
N ALA A 532 -15.88 -25.88 -18.41
CA ALA A 532 -15.09 -26.77 -19.25
C ALA A 532 -14.85 -28.16 -18.63
N LEU A 533 -14.97 -28.27 -17.30
CA LEU A 533 -14.79 -29.51 -16.54
C LEU A 533 -16.10 -30.28 -16.33
N ALA A 534 -17.25 -29.67 -16.60
CA ALA A 534 -18.56 -30.30 -16.47
C ALA A 534 -18.84 -31.19 -17.69
N LYS A 535 -19.06 -32.49 -17.49
CA LYS A 535 -19.41 -33.43 -18.56
C LYS A 535 -20.89 -33.75 -18.52
N VAL A 536 -21.56 -33.69 -19.66
CA VAL A 536 -22.97 -34.08 -19.78
C VAL A 536 -23.09 -35.59 -19.61
N VAL A 537 -23.78 -36.05 -18.57
CA VAL A 537 -24.01 -37.48 -18.30
C VAL A 537 -25.39 -37.94 -18.77
N LYS A 538 -26.33 -37.00 -18.87
CA LYS A 538 -27.68 -37.28 -19.35
C LYS A 538 -28.21 -36.10 -20.13
N GLN A 539 -28.94 -36.39 -21.19
CA GLN A 539 -29.77 -35.41 -21.89
C GLN A 539 -31.21 -35.91 -21.91
N SER A 540 -32.17 -34.99 -21.86
CA SER A 540 -33.60 -35.31 -21.91
C SER A 540 -34.31 -34.28 -22.79
N PRO A 541 -34.77 -34.68 -23.99
CA PRO A 541 -35.51 -33.78 -24.86
C PRO A 541 -36.87 -33.46 -24.23
N ARG A 542 -37.26 -32.20 -24.31
CA ARG A 542 -38.56 -31.67 -23.90
C ARG A 542 -39.37 -31.28 -25.15
N SER A 543 -40.69 -31.12 -25.01
CA SER A 543 -41.57 -30.69 -26.11
C SER A 543 -41.01 -29.45 -26.84
N GLY A 544 -40.94 -29.52 -28.17
CA GLY A 544 -40.29 -28.51 -29.02
C GLY A 544 -38.81 -28.79 -29.24
N ASN A 545 -38.01 -27.74 -29.41
CA ASN A 545 -36.57 -27.84 -29.68
C ASN A 545 -35.72 -27.75 -28.40
N VAL A 546 -36.27 -28.02 -27.22
CA VAL A 546 -35.57 -27.80 -25.93
C VAL A 546 -34.98 -29.11 -25.40
N VAL A 547 -33.73 -29.09 -24.95
CA VAL A 547 -33.05 -30.26 -24.35
C VAL A 547 -32.52 -29.90 -22.97
N ASP A 548 -33.00 -30.60 -21.94
CA ASP A 548 -32.48 -30.51 -20.58
C ASP A 548 -31.23 -31.39 -20.45
N LEU A 549 -30.20 -30.90 -19.76
CA LEU A 549 -28.92 -31.58 -19.56
C LEU A 549 -28.69 -31.85 -18.08
N THR A 550 -28.06 -32.97 -17.76
CA THR A 550 -27.50 -33.25 -16.44
C THR A 550 -26.01 -33.38 -16.60
N VAL A 551 -25.26 -32.59 -15.85
CA VAL A 551 -23.81 -32.61 -15.88
C VAL A 551 -23.25 -33.25 -14.61
N GLU A 552 -22.12 -33.92 -14.74
CA GLU A 552 -21.31 -34.32 -13.61
C GLU A 552 -19.90 -33.79 -13.82
N TYR A 553 -19.33 -33.30 -12.73
CA TYR A 553 -17.90 -33.15 -12.62
C TYR A 553 -17.38 -34.53 -12.25
N GLY A 554 -16.39 -35.05 -12.98
CA GLY A 554 -15.87 -36.40 -12.76
C GLY A 554 -15.65 -36.66 -11.26
N ALA A 555 -16.34 -37.69 -10.74
CA ALA A 555 -16.42 -37.92 -9.30
C ALA A 555 -15.05 -38.20 -8.69
N ALA A 556 -14.69 -37.45 -7.65
CA ALA A 556 -14.30 -38.07 -6.40
C ALA A 556 -15.58 -38.21 -5.56
N ALA A 557 -15.85 -39.43 -5.11
CA ALA A 557 -17.14 -39.90 -4.60
C ALA A 557 -17.65 -39.13 -3.36
N ALA A 558 -18.98 -39.01 -3.27
CA ALA A 558 -19.67 -38.49 -2.09
C ALA A 558 -19.88 -39.58 -1.02
N VAL A 559 -19.73 -39.16 0.25
CA VAL A 559 -20.29 -39.80 1.45
C VAL A 559 -21.44 -38.90 1.94
N PRO A 560 -22.60 -39.41 2.40
CA PRO A 560 -23.58 -38.60 3.11
C PRO A 560 -23.28 -38.49 4.61
N ASP A 561 -23.21 -37.23 5.08
CA ASP A 561 -23.86 -36.60 6.26
C ASP A 561 -24.20 -37.45 7.51
N GLY A 562 -23.99 -37.03 8.76
CA GLY A 562 -23.61 -35.71 9.26
C GLY A 562 -23.61 -35.63 10.81
N SER A 563 -23.08 -34.50 11.27
CA SER A 563 -23.19 -33.84 12.59
C SER A 563 -22.52 -34.40 13.87
N ALA A 564 -21.74 -33.48 14.46
CA ALA A 564 -21.52 -33.17 15.87
C ALA A 564 -20.23 -33.68 16.57
N ASN A 565 -19.38 -32.68 16.90
CA ASN A 565 -18.37 -32.60 17.96
C ASN A 565 -17.03 -33.37 17.86
N ASN A 566 -15.97 -32.63 18.25
CA ASN A 566 -14.69 -33.07 18.84
C ASN A 566 -13.57 -33.56 17.92
N GLN A 567 -12.34 -33.31 18.40
CA GLN A 567 -11.03 -33.60 17.80
C GLN A 567 -11.00 -34.84 16.89
N GLU A 568 -10.39 -34.65 15.71
CA GLU A 568 -10.22 -35.66 14.67
C GLU A 568 -9.56 -36.93 15.24
N PRO A 569 -10.21 -38.10 15.19
CA PRO A 569 -9.65 -39.34 15.73
C PRO A 569 -8.48 -39.82 14.86
N ALA A 570 -7.40 -40.25 15.52
CA ALA A 570 -6.24 -40.85 14.88
C ALA A 570 -6.66 -42.09 14.06
N GLY A 571 -6.33 -42.11 12.76
CA GLY A 571 -6.68 -43.23 11.87
C GLY A 571 -7.52 -42.87 10.64
N THR A 572 -7.92 -41.62 10.44
CA THR A 572 -8.79 -41.19 9.30
C THR A 572 -8.00 -41.10 7.99
N PRO A 573 -8.35 -41.81 6.90
CA PRO A 573 -7.58 -41.76 5.65
C PRO A 573 -7.90 -40.53 4.79
N HIS A 574 -6.87 -39.76 4.42
CA HIS A 574 -6.92 -38.60 3.53
C HIS A 574 -6.30 -38.94 2.17
N TYR A 575 -6.90 -38.44 1.09
CA TYR A 575 -6.43 -38.63 -0.30
C TYR A 575 -6.30 -37.29 -1.00
N GLY A 576 -5.15 -37.05 -1.63
CA GLY A 576 -4.87 -35.82 -2.35
C GLY A 576 -4.09 -36.09 -3.64
N THR A 577 -4.13 -35.13 -4.55
CA THR A 577 -3.32 -35.18 -5.78
C THR A 577 -2.32 -34.04 -5.74
N VAL A 578 -1.05 -34.35 -5.96
CA VAL A 578 0.03 -33.37 -6.03
C VAL A 578 0.50 -33.26 -7.46
N ASN A 579 0.33 -32.07 -8.02
CA ASN A 579 0.78 -31.71 -9.36
C ASN A 579 2.06 -30.88 -9.24
N ILE A 580 3.14 -31.36 -9.83
CA ILE A 580 4.46 -30.73 -9.75
C ILE A 580 4.88 -30.38 -11.16
N SER A 581 5.10 -29.09 -11.40
CA SER A 581 5.74 -28.63 -12.63
C SER A 581 7.23 -28.42 -12.35
N VAL A 582 8.08 -29.16 -13.07
CA VAL A 582 9.54 -29.08 -12.91
C VAL A 582 10.05 -27.87 -13.70
N PRO A 583 10.69 -26.87 -13.07
CA PRO A 583 11.18 -25.67 -13.76
C PRO A 583 12.13 -25.99 -14.93
N SER A 584 11.95 -25.32 -16.07
CA SER A 584 12.63 -25.64 -17.35
C SER A 584 14.13 -25.30 -17.41
N GLY A 585 14.71 -24.75 -16.34
CA GLY A 585 16.06 -24.15 -16.35
C GLY A 585 17.25 -25.12 -16.25
N ALA A 586 17.04 -26.40 -15.92
CA ALA A 586 18.13 -27.40 -15.82
C ALA A 586 17.75 -28.73 -16.50
N SER A 587 18.73 -29.42 -17.10
CA SER A 587 18.52 -30.62 -17.92
C SER A 587 18.00 -31.84 -17.14
N SER A 588 18.23 -31.90 -15.83
CA SER A 588 17.64 -32.90 -14.93
C SER A 588 17.57 -32.37 -13.51
N GLN A 589 16.45 -32.57 -12.82
CA GLN A 589 16.19 -32.10 -11.46
C GLN A 589 15.64 -33.24 -10.60
N HIS A 590 16.15 -33.36 -9.38
CA HIS A 590 15.78 -34.41 -8.45
C HIS A 590 14.48 -34.05 -7.72
N VAL A 591 13.40 -34.78 -8.00
CA VAL A 591 12.07 -34.52 -7.41
C VAL A 591 11.76 -35.58 -6.36
N GLN A 592 11.51 -35.13 -5.14
CA GLN A 592 11.16 -35.97 -4.01
C GLN A 592 9.84 -35.51 -3.39
N ILE A 593 8.89 -36.43 -3.16
CA ILE A 593 7.63 -36.14 -2.46
C ILE A 593 7.62 -36.93 -1.17
N VAL A 594 7.48 -36.20 -0.07
CA VAL A 594 7.49 -36.72 1.30
C VAL A 594 6.13 -36.49 1.93
N VAL A 595 5.56 -37.56 2.47
CA VAL A 595 4.26 -37.54 3.13
C VAL A 595 4.48 -37.86 4.59
N THR A 596 4.04 -36.96 5.46
CA THR A 596 4.05 -37.16 6.91
C THR A 596 2.63 -37.23 7.38
N ASP A 597 2.25 -38.35 7.97
CA ASP A 597 0.93 -38.58 8.54
C ASP A 597 1.06 -39.18 9.94
N ASP A 598 -0.04 -39.54 10.58
CA ASP A 598 -0.03 -40.08 11.95
C ASP A 598 0.74 -41.42 12.05
N ASN A 599 0.98 -42.11 10.93
CA ASN A 599 1.80 -43.32 10.86
C ASN A 599 3.30 -43.04 10.61
N GLY A 600 3.69 -41.78 10.52
CA GLY A 600 5.07 -41.33 10.34
C GLY A 600 5.37 -40.75 8.96
N THR A 601 6.66 -40.49 8.70
CA THR A 601 7.11 -39.88 7.44
C THR A 601 7.59 -40.93 6.45
N ARG A 602 7.06 -40.89 5.22
CA ARG A 602 7.50 -41.74 4.10
C ARG A 602 7.71 -40.92 2.82
N VAL A 603 8.67 -41.35 2.01
CA VAL A 603 8.89 -40.79 0.66
C VAL A 603 8.04 -41.58 -0.32
N VAL A 604 7.09 -40.91 -0.98
CA VAL A 604 6.14 -41.54 -1.93
C VAL A 604 6.56 -41.38 -3.39
N TYR A 605 7.55 -40.52 -3.63
CA TYR A 605 8.13 -40.30 -4.95
C TYR A 605 9.57 -39.79 -4.80
N ASP A 606 10.51 -40.36 -5.55
CA ASP A 606 11.93 -39.96 -5.48
C ASP A 606 12.65 -40.31 -6.78
N LYS A 607 12.71 -39.35 -7.73
CA LYS A 607 13.29 -39.55 -9.07
C LYS A 607 13.84 -38.26 -9.67
N ASN A 608 14.88 -38.40 -10.49
CA ASN A 608 15.34 -37.34 -11.41
C ASN A 608 14.37 -37.17 -12.58
N GLN A 609 14.02 -35.93 -12.90
CA GLN A 609 13.04 -35.55 -13.92
C GLN A 609 13.57 -34.43 -14.79
N SER A 610 13.11 -34.36 -16.04
CA SER A 610 13.62 -33.37 -16.99
C SER A 610 12.96 -32.01 -16.72
N GLY A 611 13.70 -30.92 -16.95
CA GLY A 611 13.14 -29.57 -16.85
C GLY A 611 11.95 -29.39 -17.82
N GLY A 612 10.81 -28.94 -17.31
CA GLY A 612 9.56 -28.76 -18.06
C GLY A 612 8.53 -29.87 -17.87
N ASP A 613 8.88 -30.99 -17.24
CA ASP A 613 7.95 -32.10 -17.01
C ASP A 613 6.87 -31.75 -15.98
N SER A 614 5.66 -32.27 -16.19
CA SER A 614 4.56 -32.17 -15.23
C SER A 614 4.25 -33.55 -14.64
N ILE A 615 4.36 -33.66 -13.32
CA ILE A 615 4.21 -34.92 -12.59
C ILE A 615 2.97 -34.82 -11.71
N THR A 616 2.01 -35.70 -11.97
CA THR A 616 0.82 -35.87 -11.13
C THR A 616 0.97 -37.14 -10.30
N LYS A 617 0.93 -37.00 -8.97
CA LYS A 617 0.94 -38.14 -8.06
C LYS A 617 -0.23 -38.13 -7.09
N ASN A 618 -0.92 -39.26 -7.06
CA ASN A 618 -1.96 -39.54 -6.07
C ASN A 618 -1.27 -39.96 -4.77
N ILE A 619 -1.67 -39.32 -3.68
CA ILE A 619 -1.08 -39.50 -2.36
C ILE A 619 -2.20 -39.82 -1.38
N SER A 620 -1.96 -40.79 -0.52
CA SER A 620 -2.80 -41.09 0.62
C SER A 620 -2.01 -40.93 1.91
N GLY A 621 -2.68 -40.53 2.98
CA GLY A 621 -2.15 -40.54 4.34
C GLY A 621 -3.25 -40.72 5.38
N VAL A 622 -2.89 -40.87 6.65
CA VAL A 622 -3.81 -41.19 7.73
C VAL A 622 -3.69 -40.16 8.86
N GLY A 623 -4.79 -39.53 9.24
CA GLY A 623 -4.83 -38.40 10.18
C GLY A 623 -4.23 -37.14 9.55
N LYS A 624 -3.56 -36.30 10.34
CA LYS A 624 -3.01 -35.01 9.86
C LYS A 624 -1.89 -35.25 8.84
N THR A 625 -2.28 -35.27 7.56
CA THR A 625 -1.40 -35.64 6.47
C THR A 625 -0.81 -34.39 5.84
N ARG A 626 0.49 -34.18 6.06
CA ARG A 626 1.26 -33.10 5.44
C ARG A 626 2.09 -33.66 4.29
N VAL A 627 1.94 -33.09 3.11
CA VAL A 627 2.71 -33.44 1.93
C VAL A 627 3.68 -32.32 1.60
N LYS A 628 4.95 -32.69 1.45
CA LYS A 628 6.05 -31.81 1.07
C LYS A 628 6.69 -32.29 -0.21
N VAL A 629 6.84 -31.39 -1.17
CA VAL A 629 7.53 -31.66 -2.43
C VAL A 629 8.86 -30.93 -2.41
N TYR A 630 9.93 -31.64 -2.68
CA TYR A 630 11.28 -31.13 -2.81
C TYR A 630 11.76 -31.26 -4.24
N ILE A 631 12.40 -30.23 -4.75
CA ILE A 631 13.14 -30.26 -6.02
C ILE A 631 14.58 -29.87 -5.70
N ASN A 632 15.55 -30.71 -6.04
CA ASN A 632 16.97 -30.56 -5.70
C ASN A 632 17.20 -30.26 -4.20
N ASN A 633 16.46 -30.96 -3.34
CA ASN A 633 16.43 -30.82 -1.87
C ASN A 633 15.85 -29.48 -1.36
N SER A 634 15.31 -28.62 -2.22
CA SER A 634 14.57 -27.41 -1.85
C SER A 634 13.07 -27.67 -1.80
N LEU A 635 12.41 -27.30 -0.70
CA LEU A 635 10.96 -27.44 -0.55
C LEU A 635 10.22 -26.47 -1.47
N VAL A 636 9.45 -26.98 -2.43
CA VAL A 636 8.70 -26.18 -3.42
C VAL A 636 7.20 -26.16 -3.18
N GLN A 637 6.66 -27.15 -2.48
CA GLN A 637 5.23 -27.22 -2.15
C GLN A 637 5.07 -27.85 -0.78
N ASP A 638 4.21 -27.26 0.06
CA ASP A 638 3.91 -27.73 1.40
C ASP A 638 2.42 -27.53 1.66
N GLN A 639 1.70 -28.63 1.76
CA GLN A 639 0.25 -28.60 1.89
C GLN A 639 -0.23 -29.70 2.83
N TYR A 640 -1.35 -29.43 3.49
CA TYR A 640 -2.10 -30.43 4.23
C TYR A 640 -3.20 -30.98 3.32
N ILE A 641 -3.43 -32.29 3.37
CA ILE A 641 -4.52 -32.98 2.68
C ILE A 641 -5.42 -33.69 3.68
#